data_AF-A0A7V0QJA2-F1
#
_entry.id   AF-A0A7V0QJA2-F1
#
_cell.length_a   1.000
_cell.length_b   1.000
_cell.length_c   1.000
_cell.angle_alpha   90.00
_cell.angle_beta   90.00
_cell.angle_gamma   90.00
#
_symmetry.space_group_name_H-M   'P 1'
#
loop_
_entity.id
_entity.type
_entity.pdbx_description
1 polymer ?
#
loop_
_entity_poly.entity_id
_entity_poly.type
_entity_poly.pdbx_seq_one_letter_code
_entity_poly.pdbx_strand_id
1 'polypeptide(L)'
;QFEYEPVYNNLIKKIDPMGVVTLYDYDSNGNLIKMTQAAGTDAERVLTYTYDEYGQLLSFSIEGDSNTEKATVTLSYDDNGNLASVTDPEGNTMRLLEHDSLGNVLRMRDPRGNEWTYEYDSLGRIISETNPLGNKTSFEYDGANNLTAIINAHLKRFEFYYDDHNNRLSIVGPDGNALTTAYRPDGKFTKITDQSGKSATFTYDNDGRLTEVCDGVGNKIRYAYDESQASSAKFGNPVCIDYPTYSTRLYYDSMQRIVQETSVLENNQAATVKYEYNAAGKVIAVTDEDGRRTTFTYDALNRLSAITNPKGETIHIVHDDRDNVIELIDPSGAVTRYEYDRNDNLVKEILPGGQTTVFTYDEASNLTSITKNSGERILLTYDAANRLIKREYFKAGDYENPVRTVTFTYDELNLLTGYDDGITSAEYTYDDYMRKTSETVHYPNNMTLTYTYTYYENGLKKSFTGPDGVTYEYIYDDANRLTAISIPNEGYITNNAYYWKKPTRRTLPGGSSLAFSYDPILRITEISAEDPASNELLKLNYEYSLGGRILSISSDTARKDYAYDEWNQLIKVTVNDTVAESFSYDERGNRISSAQYDNWQYGPNNELSSFGNTSLEYDQNGRLIRKTVGTSVTRFFYNPEGELIRVEDGEGNVIARYYYDPFGRRLWKDVQNTRTYYFYSNEGLVGEFDENGNLIRSYGYEPDSAWSTDPVFMKVGNTYYWYINDHLGTPIKLIDSTGKVVWAAEYDSFGSAAVQTSQVTNNLRYAGQYYDSETGLHYNWFRYYDPSTGRYITLDPLRYGLNLYSYALNNPIKVSDPIGLCAIKRAFRGTIDALRIWTRLADDNEMIEISKRGDIVYAEKAFGMLKNASLWTLRKLADLTRYYCPEMALVADLIVAIAETGVAVIEAYCHGGFEAAAMEVVKAVAGEEAVECWEEAKKGFANNGVSGASWNLICHSSGKIADGFFEDRLKRFGYFGEVAGKFIDNRVSNFFEYLKNHDPSAPAKPTPKKKTYIMPLRFNYGVVFCK
;
A
#
# COMPACT_ATOMS: atom_id res chain seq x y z
N GLN A 1 10.24 29.76 16.98
CA GLN A 1 10.79 30.47 18.16
C GLN A 1 10.92 29.46 19.29
N PHE A 2 11.95 29.60 20.12
CA PHE A 2 12.30 28.67 21.19
C PHE A 2 12.61 29.46 22.46
N GLU A 3 12.11 29.00 23.60
CA GLU A 3 12.31 29.58 24.94
C GLU A 3 12.69 28.45 25.90
N TYR A 4 13.71 28.69 26.74
CA TYR A 4 14.32 27.72 27.64
C TYR A 4 14.28 28.25 29.07
N GLU A 5 14.08 27.38 30.06
CA GLU A 5 14.20 27.78 31.47
C GLU A 5 15.69 27.90 31.88
N PRO A 6 16.05 28.69 32.93
CA PRO A 6 17.44 29.02 33.23
C PRO A 6 18.24 27.93 34.01
N VAL A 7 17.65 26.77 34.31
CA VAL A 7 18.18 25.76 35.25
C VAL A 7 18.16 24.31 34.74
N TYR A 8 17.73 23.93 33.52
CA TYR A 8 18.09 22.65 32.88
C TYR A 8 18.35 22.73 31.35
N ASN A 9 18.41 23.94 30.76
CA ASN A 9 18.40 24.20 29.30
C ASN A 9 17.33 23.42 28.55
N ASN A 10 16.24 23.21 29.26
CA ASN A 10 15.10 22.47 28.83
C ASN A 10 14.19 23.47 28.12
N LEU A 11 13.87 23.16 26.87
CA LEU A 11 12.99 23.97 26.05
C LEU A 11 11.59 23.96 26.68
N ILE A 12 11.20 25.05 27.34
CA ILE A 12 9.88 25.21 27.99
C ILE A 12 8.79 25.65 27.03
N LYS A 13 9.16 26.29 25.91
CA LYS A 13 8.19 26.74 24.91
C LYS A 13 8.77 26.78 23.51
N LYS A 14 8.04 26.17 22.59
CA LYS A 14 8.27 26.16 21.14
C LYS A 14 7.10 26.87 20.48
N ILE A 15 7.40 27.75 19.53
CA ILE A 15 6.40 28.31 18.62
C ILE A 15 6.82 27.95 17.21
N ASP A 16 5.95 27.25 16.48
CA ASP A 16 6.24 26.76 15.15
C ASP A 16 6.04 27.85 14.06
N PRO A 17 6.35 27.56 12.77
CA PRO A 17 6.17 28.53 11.67
C PRO A 17 4.72 28.99 11.43
N MET A 18 3.72 28.31 11.99
CA MET A 18 2.30 28.68 11.92
C MET A 18 1.83 29.45 13.17
N GLY A 19 2.71 29.69 14.14
CA GLY A 19 2.38 30.35 15.40
C GLY A 19 1.84 29.41 16.47
N VAL A 20 1.79 28.10 16.21
CA VAL A 20 1.29 27.09 17.15
C VAL A 20 2.30 26.90 18.28
N VAL A 21 1.81 26.90 19.52
CA VAL A 21 2.65 26.82 20.73
C VAL A 21 2.67 25.39 21.27
N THR A 22 3.87 24.87 21.57
CA THR A 22 4.05 23.69 22.43
C THR A 22 4.75 24.13 23.71
N LEU A 23 4.17 23.80 24.87
CA LEU A 23 4.73 24.03 26.21
C LEU A 23 5.30 22.74 26.79
N TYR A 24 6.26 22.87 27.70
CA TYR A 24 6.92 21.73 28.34
C TYR A 24 7.26 22.07 29.80
N ASP A 25 6.83 21.23 30.73
CA ASP A 25 7.08 21.35 32.17
C ASP A 25 8.00 20.22 32.65
N TYR A 26 8.89 20.54 33.59
CA TYR A 26 9.96 19.66 34.03
C TYR A 26 9.99 19.52 35.56
N ASP A 27 10.49 18.40 36.08
CA ASP A 27 10.71 18.20 37.51
C ASP A 27 12.00 18.89 38.02
N SER A 28 12.32 18.75 39.30
CA SER A 28 13.53 19.31 39.91
C SER A 28 14.84 18.67 39.44
N ASN A 29 14.78 17.54 38.74
CA ASN A 29 15.93 16.79 38.23
C ASN A 29 16.15 17.04 36.73
N GLY A 30 15.24 17.77 36.07
CA GLY A 30 15.29 18.08 34.64
C GLY A 30 14.53 17.09 33.75
N ASN A 31 13.75 16.16 34.30
CA ASN A 31 12.93 15.23 33.53
C ASN A 31 11.64 15.90 33.05
N LEU A 32 11.19 15.58 31.84
CA LEU A 32 9.99 16.17 31.24
C LEU A 32 8.72 15.53 31.82
N ILE A 33 8.00 16.20 32.71
CA ILE A 33 6.80 15.63 33.37
C ILE A 33 5.49 15.95 32.65
N LYS A 34 5.45 17.00 31.83
CA LYS A 34 4.29 17.36 31.02
C LYS A 34 4.71 18.05 29.73
N MET A 35 4.01 17.77 28.64
CA MET A 35 4.08 18.56 27.41
C MET A 35 2.65 18.89 26.97
N THR A 36 2.45 20.12 26.49
CA THR A 36 1.15 20.62 26.00
C THR A 36 1.34 21.11 24.58
N GLN A 37 0.94 20.31 23.60
CA GLN A 37 0.99 20.64 22.18
C GLN A 37 -0.22 21.50 21.79
N ALA A 38 -0.04 22.37 20.80
CA ALA A 38 -1.08 23.27 20.29
C ALA A 38 -1.82 24.08 21.38
N ALA A 39 -1.06 24.52 22.38
CA ALA A 39 -1.56 25.20 23.58
C ALA A 39 -2.34 26.48 23.23
N GLY A 40 -3.52 26.63 23.83
CA GLY A 40 -4.46 27.72 23.60
C GLY A 40 -5.28 27.61 22.31
N THR A 41 -5.39 26.42 21.72
CA THR A 41 -6.20 26.16 20.51
C THR A 41 -7.23 25.05 20.75
N ASP A 42 -8.20 24.90 19.85
CA ASP A 42 -9.22 23.84 19.92
C ASP A 42 -8.66 22.41 19.70
N ALA A 43 -7.37 22.27 19.40
CA ALA A 43 -6.64 21.00 19.30
C ALA A 43 -5.48 20.93 20.32
N GLU A 44 -5.60 21.64 21.45
CA GLU A 44 -4.63 21.55 22.56
C GLU A 44 -4.60 20.12 23.12
N ARG A 45 -3.43 19.50 23.10
CA ARG A 45 -3.20 18.14 23.60
C ARG A 45 -2.18 18.12 24.72
N VAL A 46 -2.52 17.48 25.83
CA VAL A 46 -1.61 17.25 26.97
C VAL A 46 -1.11 15.81 26.97
N LEU A 47 0.19 15.64 27.19
CA LEU A 47 0.74 14.39 27.70
C LEU A 47 1.46 14.61 29.03
N THR A 48 1.42 13.57 29.86
CA THR A 48 2.12 13.50 31.14
C THR A 48 3.09 12.33 31.16
N TYR A 49 4.14 12.47 31.98
CA TYR A 49 5.17 11.46 32.18
C TYR A 49 5.45 11.31 33.68
N THR A 50 5.81 10.10 34.12
CA THR A 50 6.28 9.85 35.49
C THR A 50 7.60 9.10 35.46
N TYR A 51 8.42 9.32 36.49
CA TYR A 51 9.76 8.78 36.61
C TYR A 51 9.98 8.22 38.03
N ASP A 52 10.95 7.31 38.16
CA ASP A 52 11.42 6.83 39.45
C ASP A 52 12.50 7.75 40.06
N GLU A 53 13.13 7.32 41.15
CA GLU A 53 14.21 8.08 41.81
C GLU A 53 15.53 8.11 41.02
N TYR A 54 15.69 7.27 40.01
CA TYR A 54 16.87 7.17 39.15
C TYR A 54 16.71 7.94 37.82
N GLY A 55 15.48 8.41 37.51
CA GLY A 55 15.15 9.10 36.26
C GLY A 55 14.65 8.18 35.15
N GLN A 56 14.33 6.92 35.47
CA GLN A 56 13.78 5.94 34.53
C GLN A 56 12.28 6.19 34.35
N LEU A 57 11.79 6.06 33.11
CA LEU A 57 10.41 6.43 32.76
C LEU A 57 9.45 5.35 33.26
N LEU A 58 8.61 5.65 34.24
CA LEU A 58 7.60 4.71 34.79
C LEU A 58 6.28 4.74 34.01
N SER A 59 5.90 5.88 33.44
CA SER A 59 4.72 5.97 32.58
C SER A 59 4.78 7.14 31.62
N PHE A 60 4.08 7.01 30.49
CA PHE A 60 3.69 8.14 29.65
C PHE A 60 2.22 8.01 29.29
N SER A 61 1.53 9.14 29.17
CA SER A 61 0.10 9.17 28.91
C SER A 61 -0.31 10.26 27.95
N ILE A 62 -1.22 9.95 27.02
CA ILE A 62 -2.08 10.94 26.34
C ILE A 62 -3.29 11.18 27.22
N GLU A 63 -3.45 12.41 27.70
CA GLU A 63 -4.69 12.80 28.38
C GLU A 63 -5.85 12.72 27.38
N GLY A 64 -6.97 12.16 27.83
CA GLY A 64 -8.18 12.04 27.02
C GLY A 64 -8.95 13.34 26.96
N ASP A 65 -9.85 13.42 25.98
CA ASP A 65 -10.76 14.54 25.75
C ASP A 65 -12.19 14.19 26.22
N SER A 66 -13.22 14.86 25.69
CA SER A 66 -14.62 14.54 26.01
C SER A 66 -15.15 13.29 25.30
N ASN A 67 -14.43 12.77 24.30
CA ASN A 67 -14.84 11.67 23.43
C ASN A 67 -14.03 10.39 23.69
N THR A 68 -12.82 10.52 24.25
CA THR A 68 -11.87 9.44 24.46
C THR A 68 -11.19 9.51 25.82
N GLU A 69 -10.90 8.34 26.38
CA GLU A 69 -10.29 8.24 27.69
C GLU A 69 -8.76 8.41 27.63
N LYS A 70 -8.17 8.78 28.78
CA LYS A 70 -6.72 8.86 28.96
C LYS A 70 -6.05 7.52 28.65
N ALA A 71 -5.20 7.48 27.63
CA ALA A 71 -4.36 6.34 27.33
C ALA A 71 -3.04 6.44 28.12
N THR A 72 -2.64 5.39 28.85
CA THR A 72 -1.41 5.39 29.68
C THR A 72 -0.63 4.10 29.49
N VAL A 73 0.59 4.19 28.95
CA VAL A 73 1.55 3.08 28.97
C VAL A 73 2.34 3.16 30.27
N THR A 74 2.52 2.01 30.93
CA THR A 74 3.38 1.90 32.12
C THR A 74 4.53 0.94 31.87
N LEU A 75 5.67 1.25 32.49
CA LEU A 75 6.95 0.58 32.34
C LEU A 75 7.44 0.15 33.73
N SER A 76 8.12 -0.99 33.81
CA SER A 76 8.76 -1.46 35.04
C SER A 76 10.16 -1.95 34.74
N TYR A 77 11.10 -1.74 35.65
CA TYR A 77 12.50 -2.14 35.51
C TYR A 77 12.88 -3.26 36.49
N ASP A 78 13.94 -4.01 36.20
CA ASP A 78 14.57 -4.97 37.12
C ASP A 78 15.57 -4.28 38.07
N ASP A 79 16.13 -5.03 39.02
CA ASP A 79 17.11 -4.50 39.99
C ASP A 79 18.42 -3.95 39.35
N ASN A 80 18.65 -4.18 38.05
CA ASN A 80 19.79 -3.67 37.29
C ASN A 80 19.43 -2.47 36.39
N GLY A 81 18.16 -2.06 36.34
CA GLY A 81 17.67 -1.01 35.43
C GLY A 81 17.41 -1.47 33.99
N ASN A 82 17.40 -2.79 33.71
CA ASN A 82 16.84 -3.31 32.46
C ASN A 82 15.31 -3.17 32.54
N LEU A 83 14.61 -3.02 31.41
CA LEU A 83 13.15 -3.11 31.47
C LEU A 83 12.75 -4.56 31.82
N ALA A 84 11.76 -4.72 32.70
CA ALA A 84 11.12 -6.00 33.02
C ALA A 84 9.72 -6.15 32.39
N SER A 85 8.96 -5.06 32.17
CA SER A 85 7.69 -5.13 31.44
C SER A 85 7.17 -3.82 30.88
N VAL A 86 6.43 -3.91 29.77
CA VAL A 86 5.61 -2.85 29.17
C VAL A 86 4.14 -3.25 29.36
N THR A 87 3.33 -2.37 29.93
CA THR A 87 1.87 -2.54 30.00
C THR A 87 1.19 -1.46 29.19
N ASP A 88 0.31 -1.87 28.28
CA ASP A 88 -0.44 -0.97 27.42
C ASP A 88 -1.59 -0.23 28.16
N PRO A 89 -2.26 0.74 27.53
CA PRO A 89 -3.40 1.46 28.11
C PRO A 89 -4.64 0.63 28.48
N GLU A 90 -4.82 -0.56 27.92
CA GLU A 90 -5.88 -1.51 28.30
C GLU A 90 -5.48 -2.40 29.50
N GLY A 91 -4.19 -2.41 29.86
CA GLY A 91 -3.65 -3.17 30.99
C GLY A 91 -2.99 -4.50 30.60
N ASN A 92 -2.80 -4.76 29.30
CA ASN A 92 -2.14 -5.96 28.80
C ASN A 92 -0.62 -5.82 28.95
N THR A 93 0.04 -6.77 29.62
CA THR A 93 1.47 -6.65 29.96
C THR A 93 2.36 -7.63 29.19
N MET A 94 3.24 -7.10 28.34
CA MET A 94 4.38 -7.81 27.76
C MET A 94 5.55 -7.83 28.75
N ARG A 95 6.23 -8.98 28.90
CA ARG A 95 7.25 -9.19 29.94
C ARG A 95 8.58 -9.66 29.37
N LEU A 96 9.66 -9.17 29.97
CA LEU A 96 11.04 -9.52 29.64
C LEU A 96 11.57 -10.31 30.82
N LEU A 97 11.62 -11.62 30.63
CA LEU A 97 11.80 -12.56 31.73
C LEU A 97 13.27 -12.72 32.09
N GLU A 98 14.15 -12.63 31.08
CA GLU A 98 15.57 -12.94 31.19
C GLU A 98 16.37 -11.99 30.28
N HIS A 99 17.45 -11.43 30.82
CA HIS A 99 18.43 -10.61 30.09
C HIS A 99 19.82 -11.24 30.19
N ASP A 100 20.68 -10.98 29.20
CA ASP A 100 22.11 -11.28 29.32
C ASP A 100 22.83 -10.22 30.18
N SER A 101 24.15 -10.38 30.36
CA SER A 101 24.96 -9.40 31.11
C SER A 101 25.08 -8.04 30.42
N LEU A 102 24.64 -7.93 29.16
CA LEU A 102 24.66 -6.69 28.38
C LEU A 102 23.27 -6.00 28.36
N GLY A 103 22.27 -6.56 29.04
CA GLY A 103 20.89 -6.08 29.03
C GLY A 103 20.08 -6.48 27.79
N ASN A 104 20.58 -7.38 26.93
CA ASN A 104 19.82 -7.88 25.78
C ASN A 104 18.76 -8.90 26.24
N VAL A 105 17.59 -8.89 25.63
CA VAL A 105 16.43 -9.71 26.02
C VAL A 105 16.61 -11.16 25.55
N LEU A 106 16.95 -12.08 26.45
CA LEU A 106 17.06 -13.51 26.12
C LEU A 106 15.69 -14.20 25.97
N ARG A 107 14.70 -13.74 26.73
CA ARG A 107 13.36 -14.34 26.76
C ARG A 107 12.28 -13.31 27.02
N MET A 108 11.29 -13.29 26.14
CA MET A 108 10.15 -12.38 26.17
C MET A 108 8.84 -13.18 26.20
N ARG A 109 7.83 -12.63 26.87
CA ARG A 109 6.46 -13.16 26.90
C ARG A 109 5.50 -12.08 26.41
N ASP A 110 4.73 -12.39 25.38
CA ASP A 110 3.64 -11.52 24.90
C ASP A 110 2.51 -11.43 25.94
N PRO A 111 1.57 -10.47 25.84
CA PRO A 111 0.52 -10.33 26.84
C PRO A 111 -0.38 -11.56 26.97
N ARG A 112 -0.58 -12.31 25.88
CA ARG A 112 -1.37 -13.57 25.82
C ARG A 112 -0.64 -14.77 26.42
N GLY A 113 0.60 -14.59 26.90
CA GLY A 113 1.39 -15.60 27.57
C GLY A 113 2.32 -16.42 26.67
N ASN A 114 2.43 -16.11 25.37
CA ASN A 114 3.30 -16.81 24.42
C ASN A 114 4.75 -16.33 24.54
N GLU A 115 5.73 -17.22 24.41
CA GLU A 115 7.13 -16.88 24.68
C GLU A 115 8.04 -16.94 23.45
N TRP A 116 8.87 -15.91 23.31
CA TRP A 116 9.92 -15.79 22.30
C TRP A 116 11.28 -15.91 22.99
N THR A 117 12.26 -16.51 22.32
CA THR A 117 13.64 -16.59 22.81
C THR A 117 14.63 -16.09 21.77
N TYR A 118 15.67 -15.42 22.27
CA TYR A 118 16.70 -14.78 21.45
C TYR A 118 18.09 -15.23 21.91
N GLU A 119 19.00 -15.39 20.95
CA GLU A 119 20.41 -15.66 21.21
C GLU A 119 21.23 -14.51 20.62
N TYR A 120 22.22 -14.01 21.36
CA TYR A 120 23.12 -12.93 20.93
C TYR A 120 24.57 -13.42 20.90
N ASP A 121 25.39 -12.79 20.06
CA ASP A 121 26.84 -12.93 20.13
C ASP A 121 27.47 -11.95 21.15
N SER A 122 28.79 -12.02 21.30
CA SER A 122 29.55 -11.17 22.24
C SER A 122 29.56 -9.67 21.91
N LEU A 123 28.93 -9.24 20.82
CA LEU A 123 28.74 -7.84 20.44
C LEU A 123 27.28 -7.39 20.61
N GLY A 124 26.42 -8.22 21.22
CA GLY A 124 25.00 -7.93 21.41
C GLY A 124 24.17 -8.06 20.12
N ARG A 125 24.66 -8.81 19.12
CA ARG A 125 23.97 -8.97 17.83
C ARG A 125 23.15 -10.25 17.85
N ILE A 126 21.89 -10.15 17.43
CA ILE A 126 20.98 -11.31 17.38
C ILE A 126 21.50 -12.36 16.41
N ILE A 127 21.91 -13.52 16.90
CA ILE A 127 22.30 -14.69 16.08
C ILE A 127 21.19 -15.71 15.96
N SER A 128 20.16 -15.62 16.80
CA SER A 128 18.92 -16.39 16.65
C SER A 128 17.70 -15.70 17.22
N GLU A 129 16.56 -15.90 16.56
CA GLU A 129 15.21 -15.73 17.07
C GLU A 129 14.50 -17.08 17.05
N THR A 130 13.71 -17.39 18.08
CA THR A 130 12.77 -18.54 18.08
C THR A 130 11.39 -18.07 18.51
N ASN A 131 10.38 -18.37 17.68
CA ASN A 131 8.99 -17.98 17.97
C ASN A 131 8.31 -18.96 18.97
N PRO A 132 7.09 -18.64 19.45
CA PRO A 132 6.36 -19.49 20.42
C PRO A 132 5.94 -20.88 19.91
N LEU A 133 6.12 -21.15 18.61
CA LEU A 133 5.89 -22.47 18.00
C LEU A 133 7.18 -23.30 17.88
N GLY A 134 8.33 -22.74 18.28
CA GLY A 134 9.65 -23.37 18.16
C GLY A 134 10.35 -23.15 16.82
N ASN A 135 9.80 -22.31 15.92
CA ASN A 135 10.41 -22.04 14.62
C ASN A 135 11.58 -21.06 14.81
N LYS A 136 12.80 -21.50 14.46
CA LYS A 136 14.04 -20.75 14.63
C LYS A 136 14.48 -20.08 13.33
N THR A 137 14.83 -18.80 13.40
CA THR A 137 15.57 -18.07 12.35
C THR A 137 16.94 -17.70 12.92
N SER A 138 18.01 -17.94 12.17
CA SER A 138 19.39 -17.64 12.59
C SER A 138 20.06 -16.62 11.67
N PHE A 139 21.00 -15.87 12.23
CA PHE A 139 21.71 -14.79 11.55
C PHE A 139 23.22 -14.96 11.73
N GLU A 140 23.98 -14.72 10.66
CA GLU A 140 25.44 -14.73 10.68
C GLU A 140 25.97 -13.34 10.31
N TYR A 141 27.10 -12.94 10.89
CA TYR A 141 27.74 -11.65 10.63
C TYR A 141 29.24 -11.79 10.42
N ASP A 142 29.84 -10.83 9.73
CA ASP A 142 31.29 -10.65 9.70
C ASP A 142 31.80 -9.80 10.89
N GLY A 143 33.13 -9.58 10.91
CA GLY A 143 33.80 -8.73 11.90
C GLY A 143 33.69 -7.22 11.64
N ALA A 144 33.06 -6.80 10.53
CA ALA A 144 32.78 -5.40 10.19
C ALA A 144 31.30 -5.02 10.46
N ASN A 145 30.56 -5.93 11.10
CA ASN A 145 29.13 -5.83 11.42
C ASN A 145 28.17 -5.95 10.24
N ASN A 146 28.60 -6.50 9.11
CA ASN A 146 27.69 -6.82 8.02
C ASN A 146 27.00 -8.17 8.29
N LEU A 147 25.69 -8.23 8.10
CA LEU A 147 24.92 -9.48 8.08
C LEU A 147 25.34 -10.32 6.87
N THR A 148 26.00 -11.46 7.07
CA THR A 148 26.53 -12.33 6.00
C THR A 148 25.60 -13.49 5.65
N ALA A 149 24.71 -13.91 6.55
CA ALA A 149 23.65 -14.86 6.20
C ALA A 149 22.38 -14.73 7.04
N ILE A 150 21.24 -15.11 6.44
CA ILE A 150 20.00 -15.46 7.13
C ILE A 150 19.72 -16.94 6.87
N ILE A 151 19.37 -17.69 7.91
CA ILE A 151 18.95 -19.09 7.83
C ILE A 151 17.54 -19.19 8.41
N ASN A 152 16.56 -19.58 7.59
CA ASN A 152 15.16 -19.70 8.03
C ASN A 152 14.87 -21.06 8.71
N ALA A 153 13.64 -21.23 9.21
CA ALA A 153 13.23 -22.45 9.92
C ALA A 153 13.27 -23.74 9.06
N HIS A 154 13.35 -23.63 7.73
CA HIS A 154 13.57 -24.75 6.80
C HIS A 154 15.05 -24.97 6.45
N LEU A 155 15.96 -24.34 7.19
CA LEU A 155 17.41 -24.34 6.97
C LEU A 155 17.84 -23.81 5.59
N LYS A 156 17.00 -23.01 4.93
CA LYS A 156 17.35 -22.33 3.68
C LYS A 156 18.20 -21.11 4.02
N ARG A 157 19.37 -21.00 3.40
CA ARG A 157 20.37 -19.98 3.66
C ARG A 157 20.40 -18.95 2.53
N PHE A 158 20.32 -17.68 2.90
CA PHE A 158 20.49 -16.53 2.03
C PHE A 158 21.79 -15.85 2.44
N GLU A 159 22.74 -15.73 1.52
CA GLU A 159 24.06 -15.16 1.79
C GLU A 159 24.18 -13.73 1.25
N PHE A 160 24.97 -12.92 1.94
CA PHE A 160 25.28 -11.55 1.59
C PHE A 160 26.80 -11.37 1.55
N TYR A 161 27.29 -10.83 0.44
CA TYR A 161 28.71 -10.60 0.23
C TYR A 161 28.98 -9.11 0.09
N TYR A 162 30.09 -8.64 0.68
CA TYR A 162 30.45 -7.23 0.80
C TYR A 162 31.85 -6.96 0.25
N ASP A 163 32.12 -5.71 -0.14
CA ASP A 163 33.48 -5.23 -0.41
C ASP A 163 34.15 -4.68 0.86
N ASP A 164 35.44 -4.33 0.74
CA ASP A 164 36.25 -3.74 1.84
C ASP A 164 35.73 -2.36 2.35
N HIS A 165 34.63 -1.84 1.79
CA HIS A 165 33.96 -0.59 2.18
C HIS A 165 32.51 -0.83 2.66
N ASN A 166 32.15 -2.08 3.01
CA ASN A 166 30.82 -2.49 3.45
C ASN A 166 29.69 -2.25 2.42
N ASN A 167 30.00 -2.19 1.12
CA ASN A 167 28.99 -2.19 0.06
C ASN A 167 28.64 -3.63 -0.33
N ARG A 168 27.35 -3.97 -0.35
CA ARG A 168 26.87 -5.34 -0.63
C ARG A 168 26.99 -5.74 -2.09
N LEU A 169 28.10 -6.39 -2.45
CA LEU A 169 28.41 -6.92 -3.79
C LEU A 169 27.39 -7.95 -4.30
N SER A 170 26.89 -8.84 -3.44
CA SER A 170 26.02 -9.96 -3.86
C SER A 170 24.97 -10.32 -2.81
N ILE A 171 23.81 -10.78 -3.29
CA ILE A 171 22.82 -11.56 -2.53
C ILE A 171 22.68 -12.90 -3.23
N VAL A 172 23.01 -14.00 -2.55
CA VAL A 172 22.91 -15.36 -3.09
C VAL A 172 21.79 -16.10 -2.35
N GLY A 173 20.83 -16.65 -3.08
CA GLY A 173 19.76 -17.44 -2.49
C GLY A 173 20.12 -18.94 -2.35
N PRO A 174 19.21 -19.75 -1.77
CA PRO A 174 19.47 -21.15 -1.42
C PRO A 174 19.73 -22.08 -2.62
N ASP A 175 19.40 -21.65 -3.85
CA ASP A 175 19.70 -22.37 -5.09
C ASP A 175 21.05 -21.98 -5.73
N GLY A 176 21.78 -21.04 -5.14
CA GLY A 176 23.05 -20.51 -5.65
C GLY A 176 22.91 -19.38 -6.68
N ASN A 177 21.69 -18.97 -7.04
CA ASN A 177 21.49 -17.83 -7.93
C ASN A 177 21.69 -16.50 -7.20
N ALA A 178 22.23 -15.50 -7.90
CA ALA A 178 22.81 -14.30 -7.29
C ALA A 178 22.36 -12.98 -7.93
N LEU A 179 21.86 -12.04 -7.14
CA LEU A 179 21.79 -10.63 -7.54
C LEU A 179 23.14 -9.99 -7.25
N THR A 180 23.76 -9.39 -8.26
CA THR A 180 25.09 -8.78 -8.13
C THR A 180 25.07 -7.28 -8.39
N THR A 181 25.90 -6.55 -7.64
CA THR A 181 25.97 -5.09 -7.66
C THR A 181 27.42 -4.65 -7.80
N ALA A 182 27.71 -3.77 -8.76
CA ALA A 182 29.09 -3.34 -9.07
C ALA A 182 29.31 -1.85 -8.79
N TYR A 183 30.13 -1.53 -7.79
CA TYR A 183 30.30 -0.18 -7.24
C TYR A 183 31.49 0.60 -7.84
N ARG A 184 31.40 1.94 -7.79
CA ARG A 184 32.53 2.89 -7.90
C ARG A 184 33.26 2.99 -6.54
N PRO A 185 34.49 3.53 -6.49
CA PRO A 185 35.19 3.82 -5.23
C PRO A 185 34.46 4.83 -4.33
N ASP A 186 33.53 5.61 -4.89
CA ASP A 186 32.62 6.46 -4.13
C ASP A 186 31.35 5.71 -3.68
N GLY A 187 31.40 4.38 -3.59
CA GLY A 187 30.30 3.51 -3.17
C GLY A 187 29.19 3.31 -4.19
N LYS A 188 29.27 3.87 -5.42
CA LYS A 188 28.11 3.93 -6.35
C LYS A 188 27.96 2.76 -7.30
N PHE A 189 26.89 1.95 -7.19
CA PHE A 189 26.48 0.96 -8.21
C PHE A 189 26.42 1.64 -9.58
N THR A 190 27.27 1.16 -10.46
CA THR A 190 27.27 1.47 -11.88
C THR A 190 26.45 0.44 -12.65
N LYS A 191 26.20 -0.71 -12.02
CA LYS A 191 25.42 -1.82 -12.56
C LYS A 191 24.76 -2.62 -11.44
N ILE A 192 23.50 -2.99 -11.66
CA ILE A 192 22.84 -4.10 -10.97
C ILE A 192 22.60 -5.19 -12.02
N THR A 193 22.88 -6.44 -11.67
CA THR A 193 22.52 -7.63 -12.45
C THR A 193 21.58 -8.50 -11.62
N ASP A 194 20.43 -8.87 -12.16
CA ASP A 194 19.47 -9.77 -11.52
C ASP A 194 19.93 -11.23 -11.55
N GLN A 195 19.22 -12.09 -10.82
CA GLN A 195 19.50 -13.51 -10.69
C GLN A 195 19.46 -14.28 -12.03
N SER A 196 18.79 -13.74 -13.05
CA SER A 196 18.72 -14.32 -14.41
C SER A 196 19.74 -13.69 -15.37
N GLY A 197 20.71 -12.91 -14.85
CA GLY A 197 21.82 -12.34 -15.61
C GLY A 197 21.52 -11.04 -16.36
N LYS A 198 20.30 -10.49 -16.24
CA LYS A 198 19.88 -9.26 -16.91
C LYS A 198 20.29 -8.05 -16.08
N SER A 199 20.50 -6.89 -16.70
CA SER A 199 21.10 -5.76 -15.97
C SER A 199 20.66 -4.38 -16.39
N ALA A 200 20.74 -3.45 -15.44
CA ALA A 200 20.61 -2.01 -15.66
C ALA A 200 21.89 -1.30 -15.21
N THR A 201 22.27 -0.21 -15.89
CA THR A 201 23.45 0.59 -15.59
C THR A 201 23.11 2.02 -15.21
N PHE A 202 24.01 2.63 -14.44
CA PHE A 202 23.78 3.89 -13.74
C PHE A 202 25.03 4.76 -13.85
N THR A 203 24.84 6.00 -14.30
CA THR A 203 25.91 6.96 -14.55
C THR A 203 25.78 8.15 -13.62
N TYR A 204 26.92 8.66 -13.15
CA TYR A 204 27.03 9.80 -12.26
C TYR A 204 28.00 10.83 -12.83
N ASP A 205 27.74 12.11 -12.54
CA ASP A 205 28.75 13.14 -12.76
C ASP A 205 29.87 13.10 -11.70
N ASN A 206 30.84 14.01 -11.84
CA ASN A 206 31.95 14.17 -10.89
C ASN A 206 31.50 14.68 -9.50
N ASP A 207 30.26 15.16 -9.42
CA ASP A 207 29.59 15.67 -8.24
C ASP A 207 28.74 14.59 -7.53
N GLY A 208 28.70 13.41 -8.13
CA GLY A 208 28.01 12.24 -7.61
C GLY A 208 26.51 12.21 -7.89
N ARG A 209 25.96 13.16 -8.63
CA ARG A 209 24.54 13.21 -8.98
C ARG A 209 24.25 12.19 -10.09
N LEU A 210 23.11 11.48 -10.02
CA LEU A 210 22.70 10.51 -11.03
C LEU A 210 22.38 11.24 -12.33
N THR A 211 23.02 10.90 -13.45
CA THR A 211 22.80 11.60 -14.73
C THR A 211 22.12 10.73 -15.79
N GLU A 212 22.29 9.41 -15.73
CA GLU A 212 21.62 8.47 -16.64
C GLU A 212 21.35 7.12 -15.95
N VAL A 213 20.15 6.57 -16.16
CA VAL A 213 19.82 5.15 -15.94
C VAL A 213 19.58 4.53 -17.30
N CYS A 214 20.21 3.39 -17.58
CA CYS A 214 20.01 2.61 -18.81
C CYS A 214 19.52 1.21 -18.46
N ASP A 215 18.41 0.77 -19.05
CA ASP A 215 17.94 -0.62 -18.90
C ASP A 215 18.67 -1.58 -19.87
N GLY A 216 18.41 -2.89 -19.72
CA GLY A 216 19.09 -3.94 -20.47
C GLY A 216 18.84 -3.95 -21.97
N VAL A 217 17.82 -3.23 -22.46
CA VAL A 217 17.57 -3.05 -23.91
C VAL A 217 18.00 -1.69 -24.44
N GLY A 218 18.64 -0.86 -23.59
CA GLY A 218 19.22 0.41 -23.99
C GLY A 218 18.32 1.64 -23.84
N ASN A 219 17.12 1.53 -23.25
CA ASN A 219 16.31 2.71 -22.94
C ASN A 219 16.99 3.52 -21.85
N LYS A 220 17.03 4.85 -22.02
CA LYS A 220 17.76 5.76 -21.14
C LYS A 220 16.84 6.80 -20.52
N ILE A 221 16.97 7.00 -19.21
CA ILE A 221 16.33 8.07 -18.44
C ILE A 221 17.42 8.97 -17.91
N ARG A 222 17.32 10.28 -18.16
CA ARG A 222 18.37 11.25 -17.83
C ARG A 222 17.92 12.32 -16.87
N TYR A 223 18.89 12.92 -16.20
CA TYR A 223 18.68 13.95 -15.20
C TYR A 223 19.54 15.16 -15.51
N ALA A 224 18.89 16.30 -15.70
CA ALA A 224 19.57 17.59 -15.87
C ALA A 224 19.41 18.42 -14.59
N TYR A 225 20.53 18.96 -14.11
CA TYR A 225 20.61 19.77 -12.90
C TYR A 225 20.90 21.22 -13.28
N ASP A 226 20.23 22.18 -12.64
CA ASP A 226 20.51 23.60 -12.86
C ASP A 226 21.73 24.03 -12.04
N GLU A 227 22.79 24.47 -12.72
CA GLU A 227 23.99 25.02 -12.08
C GLU A 227 23.99 26.56 -12.04
N SER A 228 23.00 27.21 -12.65
CA SER A 228 22.96 28.67 -12.88
C SER A 228 22.32 29.48 -11.74
N GLN A 229 21.74 28.82 -10.73
CA GLN A 229 20.93 29.43 -9.66
C GLN A 229 19.69 30.20 -10.16
N ALA A 230 19.27 30.01 -11.42
CA ALA A 230 18.11 30.66 -11.99
C ALA A 230 16.78 29.99 -11.56
N SER A 231 16.84 28.70 -11.24
CA SER A 231 15.80 28.00 -10.47
C SER A 231 16.10 28.07 -8.96
N SER A 232 15.08 27.94 -8.12
CA SER A 232 15.29 27.77 -6.66
C SER A 232 15.78 26.37 -6.28
N ALA A 233 16.09 25.50 -7.26
CA ALA A 233 16.63 24.19 -7.00
C ALA A 233 18.06 24.32 -6.44
N LYS A 234 18.30 23.74 -5.27
CA LYS A 234 19.65 23.51 -4.76
C LYS A 234 20.33 22.44 -5.60
N PHE A 235 21.65 22.42 -5.55
CA PHE A 235 22.47 21.36 -6.15
C PHE A 235 21.86 19.99 -5.84
N GLY A 236 21.92 19.02 -6.75
CA GLY A 236 21.50 17.65 -6.44
C GLY A 236 19.99 17.40 -6.59
N ASN A 237 19.22 18.46 -6.81
CA ASN A 237 17.87 18.40 -7.35
C ASN A 237 17.93 18.56 -8.89
N PRO A 238 17.59 17.54 -9.72
CA PRO A 238 17.38 17.76 -11.15
C PRO A 238 16.22 18.73 -11.41
N VAL A 239 16.38 19.64 -12.37
CA VAL A 239 15.30 20.50 -12.87
C VAL A 239 14.58 19.91 -14.07
N CYS A 240 15.16 18.89 -14.70
CA CYS A 240 14.54 18.13 -15.79
C CYS A 240 14.85 16.64 -15.63
N ILE A 241 13.84 15.80 -15.86
CA ILE A 241 13.97 14.35 -16.05
C ILE A 241 13.56 14.05 -17.48
N ASP A 242 14.48 13.53 -18.29
CA ASP A 242 14.19 13.14 -19.67
C ASP A 242 13.96 11.63 -19.72
N TYR A 243 12.71 11.21 -19.96
CA TYR A 243 12.35 9.82 -20.23
C TYR A 243 12.51 9.53 -21.74
N PRO A 244 12.48 8.25 -22.17
CA PRO A 244 12.58 7.90 -23.59
C PRO A 244 11.49 8.49 -24.49
N THR A 245 10.38 8.97 -23.91
CA THR A 245 9.17 9.41 -24.65
C THR A 245 8.72 10.83 -24.30
N TYR A 246 9.07 11.37 -23.13
CA TYR A 246 8.71 12.74 -22.70
C TYR A 246 9.73 13.29 -21.71
N SER A 247 9.66 14.57 -21.35
CA SER A 247 10.44 15.12 -20.24
C SER A 247 9.55 15.74 -19.16
N THR A 248 10.00 15.74 -17.91
CA THR A 248 9.33 16.41 -16.79
C THR A 248 10.25 17.48 -16.20
N ARG A 249 9.78 18.72 -16.20
CA ARG A 249 10.42 19.86 -15.53
C ARG A 249 9.91 19.99 -14.10
N LEU A 250 10.82 20.23 -13.18
CA LEU A 250 10.56 20.30 -11.75
C LEU A 250 10.91 21.68 -11.21
N TYR A 251 9.97 22.30 -10.50
CA TYR A 251 10.12 23.65 -9.97
C TYR A 251 10.03 23.65 -8.45
N TYR A 252 10.98 24.34 -7.82
CA TYR A 252 11.18 24.36 -6.38
C TYR A 252 10.85 25.72 -5.78
N ASP A 253 10.42 25.73 -4.52
CA ASP A 253 10.50 26.92 -3.67
C ASP A 253 11.87 27.03 -2.97
N SER A 254 12.05 28.09 -2.16
CA SER A 254 13.27 28.29 -1.38
C SER A 254 13.54 27.17 -0.36
N MET A 255 12.50 26.47 0.10
CA MET A 255 12.55 25.34 1.03
C MET A 255 12.78 23.98 0.34
N GLN A 256 13.01 23.96 -0.98
CA GLN A 256 13.22 22.75 -1.79
C GLN A 256 11.99 21.83 -1.90
N ARG A 257 10.79 22.39 -1.75
CA ARG A 257 9.52 21.68 -2.00
C ARG A 257 9.11 21.86 -3.46
N ILE A 258 8.54 20.83 -4.08
CA ILE A 258 8.06 20.88 -5.47
C ILE A 258 6.79 21.72 -5.51
N VAL A 259 6.85 22.91 -6.11
CA VAL A 259 5.66 23.77 -6.31
C VAL A 259 5.00 23.57 -7.66
N GLN A 260 5.70 23.00 -8.64
CA GLN A 260 5.15 22.66 -9.94
C GLN A 260 5.91 21.49 -10.58
N GLU A 261 5.16 20.56 -11.18
CA GLU A 261 5.65 19.54 -12.12
C GLU A 261 5.07 19.87 -13.50
N THR A 262 5.91 19.90 -14.55
CA THR A 262 5.44 20.09 -15.93
C THR A 262 6.00 19.01 -16.84
N SER A 263 5.14 18.08 -17.27
CA SER A 263 5.47 17.08 -18.28
C SER A 263 5.32 17.68 -19.67
N VAL A 264 6.44 17.86 -20.37
CA VAL A 264 6.53 18.37 -21.74
C VAL A 264 6.47 17.20 -22.72
N LEU A 265 5.47 17.25 -23.60
CA LEU A 265 5.16 16.22 -24.58
C LEU A 265 5.84 16.55 -25.93
N GLU A 266 6.01 15.55 -26.81
CA GLU A 266 6.72 15.70 -28.10
C GLU A 266 6.15 16.82 -29.00
N ASN A 267 4.87 17.13 -28.89
CA ASN A 267 4.19 18.21 -29.63
C ASN A 267 4.30 19.60 -28.94
N ASN A 268 5.16 19.74 -27.93
CA ASN A 268 5.34 20.92 -27.09
C ASN A 268 4.08 21.35 -26.30
N GLN A 269 3.10 20.46 -26.14
CA GLN A 269 2.08 20.58 -25.08
C GLN A 269 2.72 20.28 -23.72
N ALA A 270 2.12 20.82 -22.66
CA ALA A 270 2.65 20.76 -21.31
C ALA A 270 1.54 20.44 -20.29
N ALA A 271 1.54 19.23 -19.74
CA ALA A 271 0.65 18.84 -18.65
C ALA A 271 1.29 19.28 -17.32
N THR A 272 0.60 20.10 -16.52
CA THR A 272 1.21 20.80 -15.37
C THR A 272 0.42 20.65 -14.08
N VAL A 273 1.01 20.04 -13.06
CA VAL A 273 0.49 20.01 -11.68
C VAL A 273 1.13 21.12 -10.86
N LYS A 274 0.38 21.77 -9.97
CA LYS A 274 0.89 22.77 -9.02
C LYS A 274 0.53 22.41 -7.58
N TYR A 275 1.45 22.71 -6.67
CA TYR A 275 1.32 22.49 -5.24
C TYR A 275 1.49 23.80 -4.47
N GLU A 276 0.56 24.07 -3.56
CA GLU A 276 0.66 25.17 -2.60
C GLU A 276 0.89 24.59 -1.21
N TYR A 277 1.75 25.22 -0.40
CA TYR A 277 2.10 24.73 0.94
C TYR A 277 1.86 25.80 2.02
N ASN A 278 1.51 25.36 3.23
CA ASN A 278 1.56 26.22 4.42
C ASN A 278 3.02 26.43 4.91
N ALA A 279 3.18 27.20 5.99
CA ALA A 279 4.50 27.44 6.58
C ALA A 279 5.08 26.19 7.28
N ALA A 280 4.22 25.26 7.71
CA ALA A 280 4.57 23.97 8.30
C ALA A 280 4.61 22.82 7.28
N GLY A 281 5.10 23.07 6.05
CA GLY A 281 5.42 22.00 5.09
C GLY A 281 4.26 21.14 4.56
N LYS A 282 2.99 21.42 4.91
CA LYS A 282 1.80 20.66 4.46
C LYS A 282 1.22 21.26 3.17
N VAL A 283 0.72 20.40 2.28
CA VAL A 283 0.09 20.81 1.01
C VAL A 283 -1.31 21.34 1.29
N ILE A 284 -1.57 22.62 1.04
CA ILE A 284 -2.88 23.26 1.23
C ILE A 284 -3.71 23.35 -0.05
N ALA A 285 -3.09 23.19 -1.23
CA ALA A 285 -3.81 23.02 -2.47
C ALA A 285 -3.00 22.22 -3.50
N VAL A 286 -3.73 21.45 -4.32
CA VAL A 286 -3.23 20.84 -5.55
C VAL A 286 -4.07 21.36 -6.71
N THR A 287 -3.43 21.90 -7.73
CA THR A 287 -4.08 22.17 -9.03
C THR A 287 -3.64 21.11 -10.02
N ASP A 288 -4.58 20.35 -10.56
CA ASP A 288 -4.31 19.29 -11.53
C ASP A 288 -3.97 19.82 -12.93
N GLU A 289 -3.59 18.91 -13.85
CA GLU A 289 -3.18 19.27 -15.20
C GLU A 289 -4.33 19.83 -16.08
N ASP A 290 -5.58 19.72 -15.62
CA ASP A 290 -6.77 20.33 -16.22
C ASP A 290 -7.17 21.65 -15.56
N GLY A 291 -6.41 22.14 -14.57
CA GLY A 291 -6.65 23.41 -13.88
C GLY A 291 -7.64 23.32 -12.72
N ARG A 292 -8.09 22.12 -12.30
CA ARG A 292 -8.96 21.94 -11.13
C ARG A 292 -8.16 22.04 -9.84
N ARG A 293 -8.63 22.86 -8.90
CA ARG A 293 -7.98 23.07 -7.60
C ARG A 293 -8.73 22.34 -6.48
N THR A 294 -8.07 21.39 -5.84
CA THR A 294 -8.50 20.76 -4.57
C THR A 294 -7.73 21.42 -3.43
N THR A 295 -8.37 21.69 -2.29
CA THR A 295 -7.73 22.30 -1.12
C THR A 295 -7.83 21.45 0.13
N PHE A 296 -6.88 21.66 1.04
CA PHE A 296 -6.73 20.91 2.28
C PHE A 296 -6.59 21.88 3.44
N THR A 297 -7.35 21.68 4.50
CA THR A 297 -7.19 22.41 5.77
C THR A 297 -6.57 21.49 6.81
N TYR A 298 -5.82 22.08 7.74
CA TYR A 298 -5.21 21.36 8.85
C TYR A 298 -5.57 22.03 10.17
N ASP A 299 -5.66 21.24 11.24
CA ASP A 299 -5.76 21.75 12.60
C ASP A 299 -4.40 22.26 13.13
N ALA A 300 -4.36 22.74 14.38
CA ALA A 300 -3.14 23.24 15.00
C ALA A 300 -2.08 22.14 15.23
N LEU A 301 -2.48 20.86 15.33
CA LEU A 301 -1.56 19.71 15.36
C LEU A 301 -1.08 19.31 13.95
N ASN A 302 -1.44 20.08 12.91
CA ASN A 302 -1.16 19.82 11.50
C ASN A 302 -1.77 18.51 10.96
N ARG A 303 -2.90 18.05 11.52
CA ARG A 303 -3.71 16.91 11.07
C ARG A 303 -4.75 17.38 10.07
N LEU A 304 -5.13 16.54 9.10
CA LEU A 304 -6.00 16.94 7.99
C LEU A 304 -7.45 17.11 8.48
N SER A 305 -7.94 18.34 8.57
CA SER A 305 -9.27 18.64 9.14
C SER A 305 -10.38 18.77 8.10
N ALA A 306 -10.05 19.09 6.85
CA ALA A 306 -11.01 19.06 5.75
C ALA A 306 -10.35 18.94 4.37
N ILE A 307 -11.12 18.39 3.42
CA ILE A 307 -10.81 18.33 1.99
C ILE A 307 -11.93 19.05 1.25
N THR A 308 -11.61 20.11 0.50
CA THR A 308 -12.58 20.81 -0.37
C THR A 308 -12.24 20.56 -1.83
N ASN A 309 -13.23 20.10 -2.59
CA ASN A 309 -13.08 19.76 -4.00
C ASN A 309 -13.15 21.01 -4.92
N PRO A 310 -12.97 20.85 -6.25
CA PRO A 310 -13.06 21.98 -7.20
C PRO A 310 -14.46 22.60 -7.35
N LYS A 311 -15.52 21.94 -6.87
CA LYS A 311 -16.92 22.43 -6.84
C LYS A 311 -17.22 23.28 -5.60
N GLY A 312 -16.36 23.22 -4.57
CA GLY A 312 -16.55 23.86 -3.26
C GLY A 312 -17.21 22.96 -2.21
N GLU A 313 -17.50 21.69 -2.53
CA GLU A 313 -18.01 20.71 -1.56
C GLU A 313 -16.88 20.26 -0.64
N THR A 314 -17.16 20.18 0.67
CA THR A 314 -16.15 19.94 1.70
C THR A 314 -16.47 18.69 2.52
N ILE A 315 -15.47 17.83 2.69
CA ILE A 315 -15.49 16.71 3.63
C ILE A 315 -14.74 17.16 4.88
N HIS A 316 -15.34 17.06 6.06
CA HIS A 316 -14.69 17.38 7.33
C HIS A 316 -14.26 16.10 8.06
N ILE A 317 -13.12 16.15 8.74
CA ILE A 317 -12.52 15.03 9.47
C ILE A 317 -12.24 15.51 10.90
N VAL A 318 -12.95 14.94 11.86
CA VAL A 318 -12.80 15.25 13.29
C VAL A 318 -11.89 14.21 13.92
N HIS A 319 -10.90 14.67 14.69
CA HIS A 319 -9.97 13.82 15.41
C HIS A 319 -10.16 13.99 16.92
N ASP A 320 -9.86 12.94 17.69
CA ASP A 320 -9.66 13.03 19.14
C ASP A 320 -8.25 13.55 19.48
N ASP A 321 -7.91 13.69 20.75
CA ASP A 321 -6.53 14.02 21.19
C ASP A 321 -5.51 12.88 20.97
N ARG A 322 -5.94 11.65 20.68
CA ARG A 322 -5.05 10.51 20.40
C ARG A 322 -4.69 10.36 18.92
N ASP A 323 -5.13 11.29 18.08
CA ASP A 323 -4.97 11.32 16.61
C ASP A 323 -5.86 10.32 15.85
N ASN A 324 -6.87 9.72 16.49
CA ASN A 324 -7.88 8.89 15.86
C ASN A 324 -8.95 9.72 15.17
N VAL A 325 -9.46 9.27 14.02
CA VAL A 325 -10.58 9.91 13.33
C VAL A 325 -11.90 9.47 13.97
N ILE A 326 -12.54 10.33 14.76
CA ILE A 326 -13.79 10.00 15.47
C ILE A 326 -15.05 10.37 14.68
N GLU A 327 -14.98 11.34 13.75
CA GLU A 327 -16.07 11.66 12.82
C GLU A 327 -15.57 11.94 11.41
N LEU A 328 -16.33 11.47 10.42
CA LEU A 328 -16.20 11.85 9.02
C LEU A 328 -17.54 12.45 8.57
N ILE A 329 -17.53 13.73 8.21
CA ILE A 329 -18.72 14.49 7.83
C ILE A 329 -18.68 14.74 6.32
N ASP A 330 -19.68 14.25 5.60
CA ASP A 330 -19.81 14.47 4.15
C ASP A 330 -20.34 15.88 3.81
N PRO A 331 -20.28 16.32 2.54
CA PRO A 331 -20.71 17.67 2.15
C PRO A 331 -22.19 17.97 2.45
N SER A 332 -23.05 16.94 2.57
CA SER A 332 -24.47 17.08 2.92
C SER A 332 -24.71 17.17 4.44
N GLY A 333 -23.66 16.99 5.25
CA GLY A 333 -23.71 16.97 6.70
C GLY A 333 -24.02 15.59 7.30
N ALA A 334 -23.98 14.51 6.52
CA ALA A 334 -24.14 13.15 7.06
C ALA A 334 -22.84 12.72 7.75
N VAL A 335 -22.95 12.09 8.92
CA VAL A 335 -21.80 11.80 9.79
C VAL A 335 -21.61 10.29 9.98
N THR A 336 -20.45 9.78 9.59
CA THR A 336 -19.96 8.46 10.04
C THR A 336 -19.12 8.67 11.30
N ARG A 337 -19.30 7.82 12.31
CA ARG A 337 -18.62 7.94 13.62
C ARG A 337 -17.82 6.68 13.93
N TYR A 338 -16.74 6.87 14.69
CA TYR A 338 -15.84 5.80 15.10
C TYR A 338 -15.52 5.94 16.59
N GLU A 339 -15.52 4.82 17.31
CA GLU A 339 -15.15 4.72 18.72
C GLU A 339 -13.95 3.76 18.85
N TYR A 340 -13.00 4.10 19.72
CA TYR A 340 -11.72 3.40 19.88
C TYR A 340 -11.49 3.00 21.34
N ASP A 341 -10.83 1.85 21.57
CA ASP A 341 -10.29 1.51 22.91
C ASP A 341 -9.09 2.41 23.25
N ARG A 342 -8.45 2.23 24.42
CA ARG A 342 -7.29 3.02 24.84
C ARG A 342 -5.98 2.64 24.11
N ASN A 343 -5.98 1.55 23.35
CA ASN A 343 -4.89 1.10 22.48
C ASN A 343 -5.01 1.65 21.03
N ASP A 344 -6.00 2.52 20.77
CA ASP A 344 -6.32 3.06 19.44
C ASP A 344 -6.88 1.99 18.46
N ASN A 345 -7.37 0.86 18.95
CA ASN A 345 -8.11 -0.11 18.13
C ASN A 345 -9.56 0.36 17.93
N LEU A 346 -10.07 0.27 16.69
CA LEU A 346 -11.45 0.62 16.36
C LEU A 346 -12.43 -0.38 16.98
N VAL A 347 -13.10 -0.04 18.07
CA VAL A 347 -14.10 -0.92 18.71
C VAL A 347 -15.50 -0.78 18.12
N LYS A 348 -15.83 0.36 17.48
CA LYS A 348 -17.16 0.55 16.90
C LYS A 348 -17.19 1.55 15.74
N GLU A 349 -17.82 1.16 14.65
CA GLU A 349 -18.24 2.01 13.53
C GLU A 349 -19.73 2.32 13.66
N ILE A 350 -20.14 3.55 13.34
CA ILE A 350 -21.55 3.97 13.24
C ILE A 350 -21.76 4.71 11.92
N LEU A 351 -22.60 4.16 11.04
CA LEU A 351 -22.96 4.78 9.76
C LEU A 351 -23.99 5.92 9.97
N PRO A 352 -24.19 6.84 9.00
CA PRO A 352 -25.09 7.99 9.16
C PRO A 352 -26.55 7.66 9.52
N GLY A 353 -27.04 6.47 9.17
CA GLY A 353 -28.37 5.98 9.57
C GLY A 353 -28.45 5.36 10.97
N GLY A 354 -27.35 5.36 11.73
CA GLY A 354 -27.25 4.81 13.08
C GLY A 354 -26.92 3.31 13.16
N GLN A 355 -26.69 2.64 12.03
CA GLN A 355 -26.29 1.23 11.99
C GLN A 355 -24.86 1.06 12.52
N THR A 356 -24.63 0.09 13.40
CA THR A 356 -23.33 -0.11 14.06
C THR A 356 -22.61 -1.40 13.65
N THR A 357 -21.29 -1.34 13.44
CA THR A 357 -20.42 -2.53 13.47
C THR A 357 -19.57 -2.47 14.73
N VAL A 358 -19.54 -3.53 15.54
CA VAL A 358 -18.73 -3.62 16.76
C VAL A 358 -17.59 -4.62 16.55
N PHE A 359 -16.41 -4.27 17.03
CA PHE A 359 -15.19 -5.07 16.97
C PHE A 359 -14.69 -5.37 18.39
N THR A 360 -14.03 -6.51 18.58
CA THR A 360 -13.36 -6.86 19.84
C THR A 360 -11.97 -7.40 19.55
N TYR A 361 -11.05 -7.26 20.51
CA TYR A 361 -9.64 -7.61 20.35
C TYR A 361 -9.17 -8.58 21.46
N ASP A 362 -8.03 -9.23 21.30
CA ASP A 362 -7.31 -9.95 22.37
C ASP A 362 -6.23 -9.09 23.01
N GLU A 363 -5.55 -9.64 24.03
CA GLU A 363 -4.52 -8.94 24.81
C GLU A 363 -3.28 -8.55 23.97
N ALA A 364 -3.13 -9.06 22.74
CA ALA A 364 -2.10 -8.64 21.79
C ALA A 364 -2.66 -7.82 20.62
N SER A 365 -3.88 -7.26 20.75
CA SER A 365 -4.59 -6.47 19.73
C SER A 365 -4.98 -7.21 18.44
N ASN A 366 -4.99 -8.55 18.45
CA ASN A 366 -5.59 -9.31 17.34
C ASN A 366 -7.12 -9.15 17.37
N LEU A 367 -7.75 -8.90 16.21
CA LEU A 367 -9.21 -8.79 16.09
C LEU A 367 -9.91 -10.14 16.38
N THR A 368 -10.57 -10.28 17.52
CA THR A 368 -11.25 -11.51 17.95
C THR A 368 -12.69 -11.65 17.47
N SER A 369 -13.44 -10.56 17.31
CA SER A 369 -14.80 -10.65 16.77
C SER A 369 -15.26 -9.41 15.99
N ILE A 370 -16.18 -9.64 15.06
CA ILE A 370 -16.92 -8.61 14.32
C ILE A 370 -18.40 -8.90 14.52
N THR A 371 -19.14 -7.97 15.14
CA THR A 371 -20.60 -8.07 15.33
C THR A 371 -21.28 -6.99 14.51
N LYS A 372 -22.07 -7.39 13.50
CA LYS A 372 -22.80 -6.48 12.60
C LYS A 372 -24.07 -5.97 13.27
N ASN A 373 -24.63 -4.88 12.74
CA ASN A 373 -25.84 -4.22 13.25
C ASN A 373 -27.06 -5.15 13.39
N SER A 374 -27.19 -6.13 12.50
CA SER A 374 -28.22 -7.19 12.56
C SER A 374 -28.06 -8.20 13.71
N GLY A 375 -26.91 -8.20 14.41
CA GLY A 375 -26.54 -9.20 15.39
C GLY A 375 -25.81 -10.42 14.80
N GLU A 376 -25.62 -10.51 13.48
CA GLU A 376 -24.69 -11.48 12.87
C GLU A 376 -23.27 -11.26 13.41
N ARG A 377 -22.55 -12.35 13.70
CA ARG A 377 -21.21 -12.29 14.31
C ARG A 377 -20.21 -13.18 13.59
N ILE A 378 -18.98 -12.69 13.48
CA ILE A 378 -17.80 -13.44 13.04
C ILE A 378 -16.87 -13.50 14.25
N LEU A 379 -16.36 -14.69 14.60
CA LEU A 379 -15.34 -14.91 15.61
C LEU A 379 -14.05 -15.35 14.90
N LEU A 380 -12.90 -14.88 15.38
CA LEU A 380 -11.57 -15.19 14.86
C LEU A 380 -10.73 -15.79 15.98
N THR A 381 -9.87 -16.76 15.66
CA THR A 381 -8.97 -17.39 16.64
C THR A 381 -7.56 -17.47 16.08
N TYR A 382 -6.58 -17.14 16.92
CA TYR A 382 -5.18 -17.04 16.57
C TYR A 382 -4.36 -18.10 17.30
N ASP A 383 -3.24 -18.52 16.71
CA ASP A 383 -2.25 -19.35 17.39
C ASP A 383 -1.24 -18.52 18.21
N ALA A 384 -0.33 -19.21 18.88
CA ALA A 384 0.71 -18.62 19.71
C ALA A 384 1.67 -17.68 18.95
N ALA A 385 1.72 -17.74 17.61
CA ALA A 385 2.53 -16.86 16.76
C ALA A 385 1.71 -15.74 16.09
N ASN A 386 0.53 -15.39 16.65
CA ASN A 386 -0.40 -14.39 16.12
C ASN A 386 -0.91 -14.70 14.69
N ARG A 387 -1.04 -15.99 14.33
CA ARG A 387 -1.57 -16.40 13.00
C ARG A 387 -3.03 -16.80 13.12
N LEU A 388 -3.88 -16.29 12.23
CA LEU A 388 -5.31 -16.59 12.19
C LEU A 388 -5.54 -18.06 11.80
N ILE A 389 -5.85 -18.93 12.76
CA ILE A 389 -6.06 -20.37 12.51
C ILE A 389 -7.52 -20.77 12.33
N LYS A 390 -8.48 -19.90 12.70
CA LYS A 390 -9.91 -20.23 12.63
C LYS A 390 -10.80 -18.98 12.44
N ARG A 391 -11.85 -19.11 11.64
CA ARG A 391 -13.01 -18.18 11.59
C ARG A 391 -14.32 -18.95 11.82
N GLU A 392 -15.22 -18.38 12.61
CA GLU A 392 -16.55 -18.93 12.88
C GLU A 392 -17.64 -17.89 12.61
N TYR A 393 -18.66 -18.30 11.87
CA TYR A 393 -19.74 -17.44 11.41
C TYR A 393 -21.04 -17.77 12.14
N PHE A 394 -21.67 -16.79 12.75
CA PHE A 394 -22.87 -16.94 13.58
C PHE A 394 -24.02 -16.07 13.04
N LYS A 395 -25.24 -16.61 13.12
CA LYS A 395 -26.46 -15.84 12.83
C LYS A 395 -26.85 -15.00 14.03
N ALA A 396 -27.63 -13.95 13.77
CA ALA A 396 -28.25 -13.16 14.83
C ALA A 396 -29.03 -14.04 15.81
N GLY A 397 -28.68 -13.96 17.09
CA GLY A 397 -29.35 -14.67 18.18
C GLY A 397 -28.94 -16.14 18.41
N ASP A 398 -28.03 -16.71 17.60
CA ASP A 398 -27.42 -18.03 17.83
C ASP A 398 -25.90 -17.91 17.79
N TYR A 399 -25.30 -17.82 18.97
CA TYR A 399 -23.85 -17.67 19.19
C TYR A 399 -23.20 -18.95 19.75
N GLU A 400 -23.96 -20.05 19.82
CA GLU A 400 -23.45 -21.36 20.26
C GLU A 400 -23.17 -22.26 19.04
N ASN A 401 -23.93 -22.11 17.95
CA ASN A 401 -23.85 -22.98 16.78
C ASN A 401 -23.38 -22.19 15.55
N PRO A 402 -22.10 -22.27 15.15
CA PRO A 402 -21.62 -21.59 13.96
C PRO A 402 -22.25 -22.20 12.70
N VAL A 403 -22.71 -21.35 11.77
CA VAL A 403 -23.29 -21.75 10.48
C VAL A 403 -22.24 -22.02 9.40
N ARG A 404 -20.99 -21.60 9.63
CA ARG A 404 -19.78 -21.97 8.88
C ARG A 404 -18.60 -21.87 9.85
N THR A 405 -17.66 -22.80 9.75
CA THR A 405 -16.36 -22.74 10.43
C THR A 405 -15.31 -22.92 9.35
N VAL A 406 -14.27 -22.09 9.37
CA VAL A 406 -13.09 -22.23 8.52
C VAL A 406 -11.89 -22.42 9.42
N THR A 407 -11.01 -23.36 9.10
CA THR A 407 -9.68 -23.49 9.68
C THR A 407 -8.61 -23.16 8.63
N PHE A 408 -7.47 -22.66 9.09
CA PHE A 408 -6.32 -22.30 8.26
C PHE A 408 -5.08 -23.04 8.76
N THR A 409 -4.24 -23.52 7.85
CA THR A 409 -2.98 -24.19 8.17
C THR A 409 -1.79 -23.36 7.67
N TYR A 410 -0.67 -23.46 8.40
CA TYR A 410 0.56 -22.72 8.08
C TYR A 410 1.78 -23.62 8.26
N ASP A 411 2.86 -23.33 7.53
CA ASP A 411 4.18 -23.96 7.72
C ASP A 411 5.01 -23.28 8.83
N GLU A 412 6.25 -23.72 8.99
CA GLU A 412 7.23 -23.17 9.93
C GLU A 412 7.73 -21.76 9.52
N LEU A 413 7.64 -21.40 8.24
CA LEU A 413 7.96 -20.06 7.72
C LEU A 413 6.82 -19.05 7.92
N ASN A 414 5.66 -19.53 8.35
CA ASN A 414 4.40 -18.80 8.52
C ASN A 414 3.74 -18.42 7.18
N LEU A 415 3.93 -19.24 6.16
CA LEU A 415 3.17 -19.21 4.91
C LEU A 415 1.88 -20.01 5.10
N LEU A 416 0.78 -19.53 4.53
CA LEU A 416 -0.50 -20.22 4.54
C LEU A 416 -0.39 -21.47 3.65
N THR A 417 -0.50 -22.66 4.23
CA THR A 417 -0.43 -23.94 3.49
C THR A 417 -1.79 -24.48 3.08
N GLY A 418 -2.89 -23.94 3.63
CA GLY A 418 -4.23 -24.38 3.25
C GLY A 418 -5.36 -23.78 4.07
N TYR A 419 -6.59 -24.13 3.68
CA TYR A 419 -7.80 -23.94 4.48
C TYR A 419 -8.70 -25.18 4.40
N ASP A 420 -9.61 -25.33 5.37
CA ASP A 420 -10.71 -26.30 5.33
C ASP A 420 -11.97 -25.66 5.96
N ASP A 421 -13.11 -25.73 5.28
CA ASP A 421 -14.40 -25.24 5.80
C ASP A 421 -15.49 -26.32 5.93
N GLY A 422 -15.09 -27.59 5.84
CA GLY A 422 -15.95 -28.76 5.93
C GLY A 422 -16.76 -29.06 4.66
N ILE A 423 -16.71 -28.19 3.65
CA ILE A 423 -17.35 -28.38 2.33
C ILE A 423 -16.29 -28.31 1.22
N THR A 424 -15.28 -27.47 1.40
CA THR A 424 -14.13 -27.26 0.53
C THR A 424 -12.86 -27.09 1.34
N SER A 425 -11.74 -27.47 0.73
CA SER A 425 -10.41 -27.22 1.29
C SER A 425 -9.43 -26.85 0.18
N ALA A 426 -8.29 -26.29 0.55
CA ALA A 426 -7.21 -26.00 -0.39
C ALA A 426 -5.84 -26.31 0.21
N GLU A 427 -4.90 -26.63 -0.67
CA GLU A 427 -3.48 -26.83 -0.37
C GLU A 427 -2.64 -25.86 -1.21
N TYR A 428 -1.64 -25.22 -0.57
CA TYR A 428 -0.71 -24.29 -1.19
C TYR A 428 0.72 -24.81 -1.03
N THR A 429 1.50 -24.76 -2.12
CA THR A 429 2.94 -25.05 -2.08
C THR A 429 3.75 -23.82 -2.46
N TYR A 430 4.97 -23.77 -1.94
CA TYR A 430 5.92 -22.67 -2.14
C TYR A 430 7.29 -23.23 -2.55
N ASP A 431 8.11 -22.41 -3.20
CA ASP A 431 9.52 -22.71 -3.39
C ASP A 431 10.40 -22.18 -2.23
N ASP A 432 11.70 -22.44 -2.31
CA ASP A 432 12.69 -21.99 -1.32
C ASP A 432 12.80 -20.45 -1.20
N TYR A 433 12.20 -19.70 -2.13
CA TYR A 433 12.06 -18.24 -2.10
C TYR A 433 10.70 -17.79 -1.55
N MET A 434 9.88 -18.71 -1.04
CA MET A 434 8.54 -18.47 -0.50
C MET A 434 7.54 -17.95 -1.55
N ARG A 435 7.76 -18.24 -2.83
CA ARG A 435 6.84 -17.90 -3.94
C ARG A 435 5.87 -19.06 -4.15
N LYS A 436 4.55 -18.78 -4.26
CA LYS A 436 3.52 -19.83 -4.37
C LYS A 436 3.66 -20.60 -5.70
N THR A 437 4.09 -21.86 -5.65
CA THR A 437 4.31 -22.74 -6.80
C THR A 437 3.09 -23.56 -7.20
N SER A 438 2.15 -23.81 -6.29
CA SER A 438 0.84 -24.38 -6.65
C SER A 438 -0.29 -23.95 -5.73
N GLU A 439 -1.51 -24.13 -6.22
CA GLU A 439 -2.73 -24.12 -5.44
C GLU A 439 -3.61 -25.26 -5.94
N THR A 440 -4.05 -26.11 -5.01
CA THR A 440 -4.98 -27.21 -5.23
C THR A 440 -6.23 -26.91 -4.42
N VAL A 441 -7.42 -26.98 -5.03
CA VAL A 441 -8.70 -26.84 -4.32
C VAL A 441 -9.49 -28.14 -4.46
N HIS A 442 -9.94 -28.65 -3.32
CA HIS A 442 -10.82 -29.81 -3.20
C HIS A 442 -12.26 -29.34 -3.07
N TYR A 443 -13.09 -29.83 -3.99
CA TYR A 443 -14.51 -29.53 -4.10
C TYR A 443 -15.34 -30.75 -3.63
N PRO A 444 -16.65 -30.57 -3.41
CA PRO A 444 -17.56 -31.69 -3.22
C PRO A 444 -17.45 -32.75 -4.33
N ASN A 445 -17.87 -33.98 -4.04
CA ASN A 445 -17.82 -35.15 -4.94
C ASN A 445 -16.40 -35.62 -5.32
N ASN A 446 -15.38 -35.33 -4.49
CA ASN A 446 -13.97 -35.66 -4.72
C ASN A 446 -13.35 -35.01 -5.97
N MET A 447 -13.98 -33.96 -6.53
CA MET A 447 -13.38 -33.19 -7.61
C MET A 447 -12.23 -32.35 -7.04
N THR A 448 -11.07 -32.39 -7.67
CA THR A 448 -9.88 -31.62 -7.26
C THR A 448 -9.32 -30.90 -8.48
N LEU A 449 -9.07 -29.59 -8.36
CA LEU A 449 -8.49 -28.76 -9.42
C LEU A 449 -7.19 -28.14 -8.90
N THR A 450 -6.15 -28.16 -9.71
CA THR A 450 -4.81 -27.67 -9.36
C THR A 450 -4.29 -26.78 -10.47
N TYR A 451 -3.58 -25.71 -10.13
CA TYR A 451 -2.66 -25.06 -11.06
C TYR A 451 -1.25 -25.04 -10.48
N THR A 452 -0.24 -24.91 -11.36
CA THR A 452 1.16 -24.70 -10.94
C THR A 452 1.79 -23.51 -11.64
N TYR A 453 2.71 -22.84 -10.96
CA TYR A 453 3.64 -21.89 -11.57
C TYR A 453 5.06 -22.47 -11.54
N THR A 454 5.87 -22.08 -12.52
CA THR A 454 7.33 -22.08 -12.37
C THR A 454 7.84 -20.64 -12.51
N TYR A 455 9.02 -20.38 -11.97
CA TYR A 455 9.62 -19.06 -11.94
C TYR A 455 10.99 -19.05 -12.62
N TYR A 456 11.39 -17.90 -13.13
CA TYR A 456 12.78 -17.56 -13.38
C TYR A 456 13.48 -17.26 -12.06
N GLU A 457 14.81 -17.28 -12.10
CA GLU A 457 15.69 -17.04 -10.96
C GLU A 457 15.43 -15.63 -10.38
N ASN A 458 15.11 -14.66 -11.24
CA ASN A 458 14.76 -13.28 -10.86
C ASN A 458 13.31 -13.06 -10.37
N GLY A 459 12.50 -14.12 -10.21
CA GLY A 459 11.14 -14.04 -9.67
C GLY A 459 10.02 -13.83 -10.68
N LEU A 460 10.32 -13.59 -11.96
CA LEU A 460 9.29 -13.53 -13.01
C LEU A 460 8.65 -14.92 -13.21
N LYS A 461 7.35 -14.98 -13.44
CA LYS A 461 6.67 -16.23 -13.83
C LYS A 461 7.27 -16.76 -15.13
N LYS A 462 7.74 -18.00 -15.12
CA LYS A 462 8.30 -18.69 -16.29
C LYS A 462 7.27 -19.55 -17.00
N SER A 463 6.40 -20.21 -16.24
CA SER A 463 5.24 -20.90 -16.80
C SER A 463 4.06 -20.93 -15.84
N PHE A 464 2.88 -21.17 -16.40
CA PHE A 464 1.63 -21.48 -15.71
C PHE A 464 1.06 -22.76 -16.30
N THR A 465 0.77 -23.77 -15.48
CA THR A 465 0.02 -24.97 -15.90
C THR A 465 -1.37 -24.91 -15.32
N GLY A 466 -2.38 -24.90 -16.19
CA GLY A 466 -3.77 -24.83 -15.80
C GLY A 466 -4.32 -26.16 -15.25
N PRO A 467 -5.53 -26.12 -14.67
CA PRO A 467 -6.27 -27.31 -14.21
C PRO A 467 -6.63 -28.32 -15.31
N ASP A 468 -6.51 -27.94 -16.58
CA ASP A 468 -6.66 -28.82 -17.74
C ASP A 468 -5.33 -29.49 -18.16
N GLY A 469 -4.26 -29.31 -17.37
CA GLY A 469 -2.93 -29.87 -17.62
C GLY A 469 -2.15 -29.17 -18.73
N VAL A 470 -2.64 -28.04 -19.25
CA VAL A 470 -1.99 -27.29 -20.33
C VAL A 470 -1.00 -26.28 -19.73
N THR A 471 0.27 -26.37 -20.12
CA THR A 471 1.32 -25.43 -19.72
C THR A 471 1.49 -24.31 -20.74
N TYR A 472 1.50 -23.08 -20.26
CA TYR A 472 1.82 -21.87 -21.01
C TYR A 472 3.14 -21.30 -20.49
N GLU A 473 4.04 -20.91 -21.38
CA GLU A 473 5.37 -20.36 -21.01
C GLU A 473 5.45 -18.86 -21.32
N TYR A 474 6.11 -18.12 -20.44
CA TYR A 474 6.27 -16.67 -20.55
C TYR A 474 7.74 -16.32 -20.85
N ILE A 475 7.96 -15.51 -21.89
CA ILE A 475 9.30 -15.15 -22.37
C ILE A 475 9.49 -13.64 -22.19
N TYR A 476 10.66 -13.21 -21.71
CA TYR A 476 10.96 -11.81 -21.39
C TYR A 476 12.30 -11.36 -21.98
N ASP A 477 12.40 -10.08 -22.38
CA ASP A 477 13.66 -9.47 -22.84
C ASP A 477 14.61 -9.08 -21.70
N ASP A 478 15.77 -8.50 -22.06
CA ASP A 478 16.82 -8.06 -21.14
C ASP A 478 16.41 -6.88 -20.23
N ALA A 479 15.26 -6.25 -20.48
CA ALA A 479 14.64 -5.25 -19.60
C ALA A 479 13.45 -5.82 -18.81
N ASN A 480 13.32 -7.16 -18.77
CA ASN A 480 12.27 -7.89 -18.06
C ASN A 480 10.84 -7.55 -18.55
N ARG A 481 10.67 -7.23 -19.83
CA ARG A 481 9.37 -7.01 -20.49
C ARG A 481 8.92 -8.28 -21.22
N LEU A 482 7.65 -8.67 -21.08
CA LEU A 482 7.06 -9.88 -21.66
C LEU A 482 7.05 -9.85 -23.20
N THR A 483 7.96 -10.55 -23.86
CA THR A 483 8.04 -10.60 -25.33
C THR A 483 7.10 -11.62 -25.94
N ALA A 484 6.83 -12.75 -25.29
CA ALA A 484 5.89 -13.75 -25.82
C ALA A 484 5.23 -14.62 -24.74
N ILE A 485 4.06 -15.18 -25.09
CA ILE A 485 3.39 -16.26 -24.39
C ILE A 485 3.31 -17.46 -25.34
N SER A 486 3.87 -18.61 -24.94
CA SER A 486 3.79 -19.88 -25.68
C SER A 486 2.43 -20.54 -25.47
N ILE A 487 1.71 -20.82 -26.55
CA ILE A 487 0.41 -21.49 -26.55
C ILE A 487 0.55 -22.87 -27.22
N PRO A 488 0.38 -23.98 -26.48
CA PRO A 488 0.58 -25.32 -27.01
C PRO A 488 -0.25 -25.62 -28.27
N ASN A 489 0.44 -26.10 -29.31
CA ASN A 489 -0.05 -26.41 -30.66
C ASN A 489 -0.50 -25.22 -31.53
N GLU A 490 -0.64 -24.02 -30.98
CA GLU A 490 -1.04 -22.81 -31.74
C GLU A 490 0.16 -21.93 -32.13
N GLY A 491 1.18 -21.83 -31.27
CA GLY A 491 2.36 -20.98 -31.50
C GLY A 491 2.55 -19.96 -30.37
N TYR A 492 2.76 -18.68 -30.71
CA TYR A 492 3.04 -17.63 -29.73
C TYR A 492 2.10 -16.43 -29.87
N ILE A 493 1.67 -15.89 -28.73
CA ILE A 493 1.21 -14.50 -28.63
C ILE A 493 2.47 -13.65 -28.43
N THR A 494 2.82 -12.80 -29.40
CA THR A 494 4.13 -12.10 -29.43
C THR A 494 3.97 -10.59 -29.39
N ASN A 495 4.55 -9.94 -28.37
CA ASN A 495 4.73 -8.49 -28.31
C ASN A 495 5.98 -8.10 -29.13
N ASN A 496 5.76 -7.67 -30.39
CA ASN A 496 6.82 -7.53 -31.39
C ASN A 496 7.72 -6.30 -31.20
N ALA A 497 7.19 -5.23 -30.60
CA ALA A 497 7.84 -3.93 -30.49
C ALA A 497 7.27 -3.15 -29.30
N TYR A 498 8.00 -2.12 -28.85
CA TYR A 498 7.68 -1.35 -27.64
C TYR A 498 7.87 0.15 -27.85
N TYR A 499 6.98 0.94 -27.24
CA TYR A 499 7.17 2.36 -26.94
C TYR A 499 7.52 2.46 -25.45
N TRP A 500 8.82 2.59 -25.16
CA TRP A 500 9.42 2.50 -23.83
C TRP A 500 9.01 1.23 -23.04
N LYS A 501 7.99 1.31 -22.18
CA LYS A 501 7.51 0.19 -21.34
C LYS A 501 6.23 -0.49 -21.85
N LYS A 502 5.67 -0.05 -22.98
CA LYS A 502 4.38 -0.54 -23.49
C LYS A 502 4.50 -1.19 -24.88
N PRO A 503 3.86 -2.35 -25.13
CA PRO A 503 3.94 -3.01 -26.43
C PRO A 503 3.17 -2.23 -27.50
N THR A 504 3.76 -1.98 -28.66
CA THR A 504 3.09 -1.25 -29.77
C THR A 504 2.43 -2.17 -30.79
N ARG A 505 2.80 -3.46 -30.83
CA ARG A 505 2.14 -4.45 -31.69
C ARG A 505 2.19 -5.84 -31.07
N ARG A 506 1.04 -6.50 -30.99
CA ARG A 506 0.88 -7.89 -30.58
C ARG A 506 0.47 -8.74 -31.78
N THR A 507 1.22 -9.79 -32.10
CA THR A 507 0.82 -10.82 -33.08
C THR A 507 0.17 -11.97 -32.33
N LEU A 508 -0.95 -12.47 -32.83
CA LEU A 508 -1.68 -13.62 -32.29
C LEU A 508 -1.39 -14.88 -33.15
N PRO A 509 -1.52 -16.09 -32.57
CA PRO A 509 -1.51 -17.32 -33.36
C PRO A 509 -2.58 -17.29 -34.46
N GLY A 510 -2.21 -17.75 -35.66
CA GLY A 510 -3.02 -17.61 -36.88
C GLY A 510 -2.73 -16.36 -37.71
N GLY A 511 -2.05 -15.34 -37.16
CA GLY A 511 -1.50 -14.20 -37.90
C GLY A 511 -2.24 -12.87 -37.73
N SER A 512 -3.41 -12.87 -37.07
CA SER A 512 -4.07 -11.63 -36.61
C SER A 512 -3.13 -10.78 -35.77
N SER A 513 -3.32 -9.47 -35.77
CA SER A 513 -2.52 -8.58 -34.94
C SER A 513 -3.30 -7.43 -34.33
N LEU A 514 -2.90 -7.02 -33.14
CA LEU A 514 -3.32 -5.79 -32.48
C LEU A 514 -2.17 -4.79 -32.54
N ALA A 515 -2.48 -3.52 -32.80
CA ALA A 515 -1.55 -2.41 -32.70
C ALA A 515 -2.04 -1.42 -31.63
N PHE A 516 -1.09 -0.81 -30.94
CA PHE A 516 -1.33 0.13 -29.85
C PHE A 516 -0.49 1.38 -30.09
N SER A 517 -1.15 2.53 -30.24
CA SER A 517 -0.50 3.83 -30.21
C SER A 517 -0.60 4.42 -28.81
N TYR A 518 0.42 5.18 -28.42
CA TYR A 518 0.49 5.85 -27.14
C TYR A 518 0.80 7.33 -27.34
N ASP A 519 0.40 8.15 -26.37
CA ASP A 519 0.99 9.47 -26.20
C ASP A 519 2.33 9.39 -25.44
N PRO A 520 3.11 10.48 -25.40
CA PRO A 520 4.40 10.54 -24.72
C PRO A 520 4.41 10.07 -23.25
N ILE A 521 3.28 10.19 -22.53
CA ILE A 521 3.11 9.75 -21.13
C ILE A 521 2.45 8.36 -20.99
N LEU A 522 2.48 7.55 -22.06
CA LEU A 522 2.02 6.16 -22.13
C LEU A 522 0.50 5.95 -21.92
N ARG A 523 -0.33 6.94 -22.24
CA ARG A 523 -1.79 6.76 -22.38
C ARG A 523 -2.09 6.25 -23.79
N ILE A 524 -3.00 5.28 -23.92
CA ILE A 524 -3.34 4.65 -25.21
C ILE A 524 -4.10 5.63 -26.10
N THR A 525 -3.55 6.03 -27.24
CA THR A 525 -4.21 6.94 -28.20
C THR A 525 -4.92 6.20 -29.34
N GLU A 526 -4.49 4.98 -29.67
CA GLU A 526 -5.19 4.10 -30.62
C GLU A 526 -5.08 2.64 -30.15
N ILE A 527 -6.17 1.88 -30.29
CA ILE A 527 -6.15 0.41 -30.37
C ILE A 527 -6.72 0.04 -31.72
N SER A 528 -5.96 -0.67 -32.54
CA SER A 528 -6.41 -1.24 -33.81
C SER A 528 -6.15 -2.75 -33.84
N ALA A 529 -6.96 -3.50 -34.58
CA ALA A 529 -6.82 -4.94 -34.74
C ALA A 529 -7.19 -5.37 -36.17
N GLU A 530 -6.41 -6.31 -36.72
CA GLU A 530 -6.54 -6.82 -38.09
C GLU A 530 -6.60 -8.36 -38.12
N ASP A 531 -7.29 -8.91 -39.13
CA ASP A 531 -7.25 -10.33 -39.47
C ASP A 531 -5.95 -10.71 -40.21
N PRO A 532 -5.66 -12.01 -40.46
CA PRO A 532 -4.45 -12.43 -41.18
C PRO A 532 -4.36 -11.96 -42.65
N ALA A 533 -5.43 -11.39 -43.20
CA ALA A 533 -5.51 -10.82 -44.53
C ALA A 533 -5.50 -9.27 -44.52
N SER A 534 -5.22 -8.66 -43.36
CA SER A 534 -5.24 -7.20 -43.12
C SER A 534 -6.59 -6.53 -43.36
N ASN A 535 -7.70 -7.23 -43.11
CA ASN A 535 -9.00 -6.59 -42.94
C ASN A 535 -9.12 -6.06 -41.50
N GLU A 536 -9.62 -4.84 -41.33
CA GLU A 536 -9.80 -4.26 -40.00
C GLU A 536 -10.92 -4.98 -39.22
N LEU A 537 -10.59 -5.38 -38.01
CA LEU A 537 -11.51 -6.01 -37.05
C LEU A 537 -12.00 -5.04 -35.98
N LEU A 538 -11.17 -4.07 -35.59
CA LEU A 538 -11.51 -3.03 -34.63
C LEU A 538 -10.56 -1.85 -34.83
N LYS A 539 -11.09 -0.63 -34.69
CA LYS A 539 -10.30 0.57 -34.45
C LYS A 539 -10.99 1.46 -33.41
N LEU A 540 -10.22 1.89 -32.42
CA LEU A 540 -10.62 2.79 -31.34
C LEU A 540 -9.55 3.87 -31.19
N ASN A 541 -9.93 5.13 -31.38
CA ASN A 541 -9.06 6.30 -31.20
C ASN A 541 -9.50 7.04 -29.93
N TYR A 542 -8.56 7.55 -29.14
CA TYR A 542 -8.80 8.16 -27.84
C TYR A 542 -8.28 9.60 -27.79
N GLU A 543 -9.16 10.55 -27.47
CA GLU A 543 -8.78 11.94 -27.16
C GLU A 543 -8.78 12.15 -25.64
N TYR A 544 -7.75 12.81 -25.10
CA TYR A 544 -7.59 13.03 -23.67
C TYR A 544 -7.51 14.53 -23.31
N SER A 545 -7.95 14.85 -22.09
CA SER A 545 -7.53 16.07 -21.41
C SER A 545 -6.06 15.99 -20.97
N LEU A 546 -5.47 17.10 -20.51
CA LEU A 546 -4.10 17.07 -19.99
C LEU A 546 -4.01 16.21 -18.71
N GLY A 547 -5.03 16.28 -17.84
CA GLY A 547 -5.21 15.40 -16.66
C GLY A 547 -5.66 13.96 -16.98
N GLY A 548 -5.73 13.58 -18.26
CA GLY A 548 -5.99 12.21 -18.69
C GLY A 548 -7.43 11.74 -18.50
N ARG A 549 -8.41 12.65 -18.44
CA ARG A 549 -9.80 12.27 -18.68
C ARG A 549 -9.96 11.95 -20.16
N ILE A 550 -10.67 10.87 -20.47
CA ILE A 550 -11.01 10.52 -21.85
C ILE A 550 -12.13 11.46 -22.30
N LEU A 551 -11.84 12.32 -23.26
CA LEU A 551 -12.79 13.29 -23.83
C LEU A 551 -13.62 12.65 -24.95
N SER A 552 -13.01 11.76 -25.74
CA SER A 552 -13.74 10.96 -26.72
C SER A 552 -13.09 9.59 -26.96
N ILE A 553 -13.92 8.64 -27.38
CA ILE A 553 -13.52 7.36 -27.98
C ILE A 553 -14.25 7.25 -29.32
N SER A 554 -13.52 7.06 -30.42
CA SER A 554 -14.12 6.95 -31.76
C SER A 554 -13.67 5.72 -32.53
N SER A 555 -14.65 5.05 -33.13
CA SER A 555 -14.49 4.00 -34.14
C SER A 555 -14.97 4.50 -35.51
N ASP A 556 -14.79 3.68 -36.54
CA ASP A 556 -15.28 3.89 -37.90
C ASP A 556 -16.82 4.05 -38.00
N THR A 557 -17.58 3.62 -36.98
CA THR A 557 -19.04 3.68 -36.96
C THR A 557 -19.62 4.70 -35.97
N ALA A 558 -18.87 5.06 -34.92
CA ALA A 558 -19.37 5.93 -33.86
C ALA A 558 -18.25 6.73 -33.17
N ARG A 559 -18.47 8.04 -33.00
CA ARG A 559 -17.74 8.89 -32.05
C ARG A 559 -18.56 9.00 -30.77
N LYS A 560 -18.00 8.59 -29.63
CA LYS A 560 -18.52 8.82 -28.28
C LYS A 560 -17.76 9.97 -27.63
N ASP A 561 -18.41 11.08 -27.32
CA ASP A 561 -17.83 12.22 -26.58
C ASP A 561 -18.35 12.23 -25.13
N TYR A 562 -17.44 12.38 -24.17
CA TYR A 562 -17.70 12.25 -22.73
C TYR A 562 -17.54 13.61 -22.02
N ALA A 563 -18.56 14.02 -21.27
CA ALA A 563 -18.49 15.20 -20.40
C ALA A 563 -18.50 14.80 -18.92
N TYR A 564 -17.72 15.53 -18.13
CA TYR A 564 -17.57 15.31 -16.69
C TYR A 564 -17.80 16.62 -15.94
N ASP A 565 -18.21 16.49 -14.68
CA ASP A 565 -18.28 17.62 -13.74
C ASP A 565 -16.92 17.98 -13.12
N GLU A 566 -16.95 18.82 -12.09
CA GLU A 566 -15.83 19.26 -11.29
C GLU A 566 -15.20 18.14 -10.42
N TRP A 567 -15.98 17.13 -10.00
CA TRP A 567 -15.48 15.94 -9.29
C TRP A 567 -14.88 14.90 -10.27
N ASN A 568 -15.03 15.11 -11.59
CA ASN A 568 -14.70 14.17 -12.66
C ASN A 568 -15.67 12.97 -12.74
N GLN A 569 -16.90 13.10 -12.26
CA GLN A 569 -17.95 12.11 -12.46
C GLN A 569 -18.53 12.26 -13.88
N LEU A 570 -18.89 11.16 -14.53
CA LEU A 570 -19.43 11.17 -15.89
C LEU A 570 -20.87 11.71 -15.88
N ILE A 571 -21.12 12.85 -16.53
CA ILE A 571 -22.44 13.51 -16.57
C ILE A 571 -23.15 13.42 -17.93
N LYS A 572 -22.43 13.12 -19.02
CA LYS A 572 -23.03 13.02 -20.36
C LYS A 572 -22.17 12.23 -21.33
N VAL A 573 -22.83 11.48 -22.22
CA VAL A 573 -22.23 10.82 -23.38
C VAL A 573 -23.02 11.17 -24.63
N THR A 574 -22.34 11.76 -25.59
CA THR A 574 -22.89 12.06 -26.92
C THR A 574 -22.36 11.03 -27.91
N VAL A 575 -23.22 10.39 -28.69
CA VAL A 575 -22.87 9.47 -29.77
C VAL A 575 -23.30 10.09 -31.08
N ASN A 576 -22.34 10.38 -31.98
CA ASN A 576 -22.59 11.02 -33.29
C ASN A 576 -23.54 12.25 -33.16
N ASP A 577 -23.13 13.24 -32.36
CA ASP A 577 -23.87 14.46 -32.02
C ASP A 577 -25.22 14.29 -31.28
N THR A 578 -25.64 13.05 -30.98
CA THR A 578 -26.89 12.75 -30.24
C THR A 578 -26.58 12.37 -28.79
N VAL A 579 -27.24 12.99 -27.81
CA VAL A 579 -27.07 12.59 -26.40
C VAL A 579 -27.66 11.19 -26.19
N ALA A 580 -26.81 10.22 -25.87
CA ALA A 580 -27.20 8.83 -25.64
C ALA A 580 -27.31 8.52 -24.14
N GLU A 581 -26.42 9.09 -23.33
CA GLU A 581 -26.43 8.96 -21.88
C GLU A 581 -26.31 10.34 -21.22
N SER A 582 -27.00 10.54 -20.11
CA SER A 582 -26.89 11.73 -19.27
C SER A 582 -27.12 11.35 -17.82
N PHE A 583 -26.43 12.02 -16.90
CA PHE A 583 -26.45 11.73 -15.48
C PHE A 583 -26.30 13.03 -14.67
N SER A 584 -26.84 13.05 -13.46
CA SER A 584 -26.49 14.03 -12.44
C SER A 584 -26.35 13.35 -11.08
N TYR A 585 -25.64 13.99 -10.16
CA TYR A 585 -25.28 13.43 -8.86
C TYR A 585 -25.66 14.38 -7.71
N ASP A 586 -25.95 13.81 -6.53
CA ASP A 586 -25.98 14.56 -5.27
C ASP A 586 -24.55 14.82 -4.76
N GLU A 587 -24.44 15.61 -3.68
CA GLU A 587 -23.17 16.01 -3.06
C GLU A 587 -22.41 14.81 -2.41
N ARG A 588 -23.06 13.64 -2.35
CA ARG A 588 -22.50 12.36 -1.87
C ARG A 588 -22.15 11.42 -3.04
N GLY A 589 -22.27 11.88 -4.29
CA GLY A 589 -21.99 11.09 -5.48
C GLY A 589 -23.04 10.02 -5.80
N ASN A 590 -24.25 10.11 -5.25
CA ASN A 590 -25.38 9.27 -5.67
C ASN A 590 -25.98 9.80 -6.97
N ARG A 591 -26.26 8.92 -7.95
CA ARG A 591 -26.88 9.30 -9.23
C ARG A 591 -28.33 9.71 -9.01
N ILE A 592 -28.66 11.00 -9.11
CA ILE A 592 -30.04 11.49 -8.93
C ILE A 592 -30.87 11.51 -10.23
N SER A 593 -30.22 11.47 -11.41
CA SER A 593 -30.90 11.26 -12.69
C SER A 593 -30.10 10.42 -13.69
N SER A 594 -30.83 9.90 -14.68
CA SER A 594 -30.32 9.25 -15.88
C SER A 594 -31.08 9.77 -17.11
N ALA A 595 -30.65 9.40 -18.32
CA ALA A 595 -31.38 9.71 -19.56
C ALA A 595 -32.83 9.17 -19.60
N GLN A 596 -33.16 8.17 -18.76
CA GLN A 596 -34.49 7.54 -18.72
C GLN A 596 -35.34 7.96 -17.51
N TYR A 597 -34.72 8.31 -16.37
CA TYR A 597 -35.40 8.54 -15.10
C TYR A 597 -34.73 9.64 -14.27
N ASP A 598 -35.51 10.56 -13.71
CA ASP A 598 -35.09 11.72 -12.92
C ASP A 598 -35.51 11.66 -11.43
N ASN A 599 -36.06 10.52 -11.00
CA ASN A 599 -36.70 10.32 -9.70
C ASN A 599 -35.96 9.32 -8.78
N TRP A 600 -34.62 9.35 -8.77
CA TRP A 600 -33.81 8.46 -7.94
C TRP A 600 -33.84 8.93 -6.48
N GLN A 601 -33.98 8.02 -5.53
CA GLN A 601 -34.12 8.30 -4.09
C GLN A 601 -33.21 7.41 -3.25
N TYR A 602 -32.68 7.95 -2.16
CA TYR A 602 -31.63 7.32 -1.37
C TYR A 602 -31.91 7.36 0.14
N GLY A 603 -31.48 6.31 0.84
CA GLY A 603 -31.47 6.26 2.30
C GLY A 603 -30.31 7.05 2.92
N PRO A 604 -30.22 7.06 4.27
CA PRO A 604 -29.20 7.81 4.99
C PRO A 604 -27.76 7.32 4.71
N ASN A 605 -27.56 6.03 4.41
CA ASN A 605 -26.25 5.42 4.14
C ASN A 605 -25.95 5.27 2.65
N ASN A 606 -26.59 6.09 1.80
CA ASN A 606 -26.45 6.05 0.34
C ASN A 606 -27.05 4.79 -0.33
N GLU A 607 -27.86 3.99 0.37
CA GLU A 607 -28.62 2.88 -0.23
C GLU A 607 -29.69 3.40 -1.21
N LEU A 608 -29.80 2.80 -2.40
CA LEU A 608 -30.74 3.28 -3.44
C LEU A 608 -32.14 2.73 -3.16
N SER A 609 -33.08 3.53 -2.70
CA SER A 609 -34.42 3.05 -2.30
C SER A 609 -35.40 2.92 -3.47
N SER A 610 -35.32 3.80 -4.48
CA SER A 610 -36.17 3.73 -5.67
C SER A 610 -35.62 4.55 -6.84
N PHE A 611 -35.96 4.15 -8.06
CA PHE A 611 -35.79 4.94 -9.29
C PHE A 611 -36.75 4.44 -10.37
N GLY A 612 -37.25 5.33 -11.24
CA GLY A 612 -38.20 4.96 -12.29
C GLY A 612 -39.44 4.25 -11.75
N ASN A 613 -39.64 2.99 -12.16
CA ASN A 613 -40.67 2.07 -11.66
C ASN A 613 -40.10 0.96 -10.75
N THR A 614 -38.89 1.14 -10.23
CA THR A 614 -38.18 0.17 -9.38
C THR A 614 -38.12 0.65 -7.93
N SER A 615 -38.44 -0.23 -6.98
CA SER A 615 -38.15 -0.06 -5.55
C SER A 615 -37.20 -1.13 -5.04
N LEU A 616 -36.38 -0.78 -4.05
CA LEU A 616 -35.37 -1.66 -3.47
C LEU A 616 -35.41 -1.57 -1.94
N GLU A 617 -35.23 -2.71 -1.28
CA GLU A 617 -35.24 -2.83 0.18
C GLU A 617 -33.92 -3.47 0.63
N TYR A 618 -33.30 -2.89 1.66
CA TYR A 618 -32.02 -3.31 2.21
C TYR A 618 -32.19 -3.82 3.65
N ASP A 619 -31.30 -4.70 4.09
CA ASP A 619 -31.26 -5.13 5.49
C ASP A 619 -30.49 -4.17 6.39
N GLN A 620 -30.47 -4.49 7.69
CA GLN A 620 -29.78 -3.73 8.72
C GLN A 620 -28.25 -3.65 8.55
N ASN A 621 -27.65 -4.44 7.64
CA ASN A 621 -26.22 -4.43 7.33
C ASN A 621 -25.92 -3.71 5.98
N GLY A 622 -26.92 -3.09 5.35
CA GLY A 622 -26.75 -2.42 4.05
C GLY A 622 -26.61 -3.39 2.86
N ARG A 623 -27.26 -4.55 2.92
CA ARG A 623 -27.30 -5.52 1.81
C ARG A 623 -28.66 -5.48 1.13
N LEU A 624 -28.70 -5.35 -0.19
CA LEU A 624 -29.95 -5.36 -0.98
C LEU A 624 -30.65 -6.71 -0.81
N ILE A 625 -31.79 -6.77 -0.12
CA ILE A 625 -32.55 -8.02 0.11
C ILE A 625 -33.74 -8.19 -0.84
N ARG A 626 -34.23 -7.11 -1.47
CA ARG A 626 -35.34 -7.19 -2.42
C ARG A 626 -35.28 -6.07 -3.46
N LYS A 627 -35.52 -6.42 -4.72
CA LYS A 627 -35.71 -5.50 -5.87
C LYS A 627 -37.08 -5.77 -6.47
N THR A 628 -37.90 -4.74 -6.64
CA THR A 628 -39.24 -4.84 -7.25
C THR A 628 -39.30 -3.91 -8.45
N VAL A 629 -39.51 -4.45 -9.65
CA VAL A 629 -39.62 -3.70 -10.91
C VAL A 629 -41.05 -3.82 -11.41
N GLY A 630 -41.86 -2.78 -11.22
CA GLY A 630 -43.31 -2.83 -11.46
C GLY A 630 -43.99 -3.87 -10.55
N THR A 631 -44.31 -5.05 -11.10
CA THR A 631 -44.87 -6.19 -10.35
C THR A 631 -43.87 -7.34 -10.14
N SER A 632 -42.74 -7.35 -10.85
CA SER A 632 -41.74 -8.41 -10.75
C SER A 632 -40.89 -8.22 -9.50
N VAL A 633 -40.76 -9.25 -8.66
CA VAL A 633 -39.97 -9.21 -7.42
C VAL A 633 -38.80 -10.18 -7.52
N THR A 634 -37.62 -9.73 -7.10
CA THR A 634 -36.42 -10.55 -6.88
C THR A 634 -35.99 -10.38 -5.42
N ARG A 635 -35.61 -11.48 -4.76
CA ARG A 635 -35.15 -11.53 -3.37
C ARG A 635 -33.74 -12.09 -3.29
N PHE A 636 -32.92 -11.51 -2.43
CA PHE A 636 -31.50 -11.82 -2.29
C PHE A 636 -31.21 -12.25 -0.86
N PHE A 637 -30.34 -13.25 -0.69
CA PHE A 637 -30.00 -13.83 0.61
C PHE A 637 -28.49 -13.94 0.77
N TYR A 638 -28.00 -13.53 1.94
CA TYR A 638 -26.58 -13.44 2.25
C TYR A 638 -26.18 -14.37 3.39
N ASN A 639 -24.89 -14.65 3.51
CA ASN A 639 -24.31 -15.22 4.73
C ASN A 639 -23.81 -14.11 5.69
N PRO A 640 -23.32 -14.45 6.91
CA PRO A 640 -22.85 -13.45 7.87
C PRO A 640 -21.63 -12.60 7.43
N GLU A 641 -20.84 -13.07 6.44
CA GLU A 641 -19.76 -12.27 5.82
C GLU A 641 -20.33 -11.18 4.89
N GLY A 642 -21.56 -11.38 4.38
CA GLY A 642 -22.20 -10.48 3.42
C GLY A 642 -22.11 -10.94 1.97
N GLU A 643 -21.69 -12.19 1.72
CA GLU A 643 -21.64 -12.80 0.40
C GLU A 643 -23.04 -13.23 -0.04
N LEU A 644 -23.42 -12.96 -1.30
CA LEU A 644 -24.71 -13.35 -1.86
C LEU A 644 -24.75 -14.86 -2.10
N ILE A 645 -25.53 -15.63 -1.34
CA ILE A 645 -25.58 -17.10 -1.41
C ILE A 645 -26.80 -17.66 -2.15
N ARG A 646 -27.86 -16.87 -2.31
CA ARG A 646 -29.08 -17.27 -3.05
C ARG A 646 -29.83 -16.07 -3.60
N VAL A 647 -30.48 -16.27 -4.76
CA VAL A 647 -31.50 -15.37 -5.30
C VAL A 647 -32.80 -16.16 -5.57
N GLU A 648 -33.94 -15.58 -5.23
CA GLU A 648 -35.30 -16.11 -5.49
C GLU A 648 -36.16 -15.08 -6.23
N ASP A 649 -37.24 -15.53 -6.86
CA ASP A 649 -38.29 -14.66 -7.41
C ASP A 649 -39.34 -14.25 -6.34
N GLY A 650 -40.43 -13.62 -6.79
CA GLY A 650 -41.55 -13.23 -5.94
C GLY A 650 -42.38 -14.38 -5.39
N GLU A 651 -42.32 -15.57 -6.01
CA GLU A 651 -43.10 -16.75 -5.63
C GLU A 651 -42.34 -17.70 -4.70
N GLY A 652 -41.00 -17.63 -4.69
CA GLY A 652 -40.12 -18.52 -3.92
C GLY A 652 -39.35 -19.53 -4.77
N ASN A 653 -39.42 -19.43 -6.09
CA ASN A 653 -38.60 -20.24 -6.97
C ASN A 653 -37.15 -19.73 -6.91
N VAL A 654 -36.20 -20.66 -6.77
CA VAL A 654 -34.77 -20.33 -6.72
C VAL A 654 -34.27 -20.00 -8.12
N ILE A 655 -33.76 -18.78 -8.28
CA ILE A 655 -33.09 -18.33 -9.51
C ILE A 655 -31.66 -18.86 -9.54
N ALA A 656 -30.93 -18.66 -8.43
CA ALA A 656 -29.53 -19.05 -8.31
C ALA A 656 -29.12 -19.39 -6.86
N ARG A 657 -28.06 -20.18 -6.73
CA ARG A 657 -27.29 -20.35 -5.49
C ARG A 657 -25.80 -20.16 -5.78
N TYR A 658 -25.05 -19.70 -4.79
CA TYR A 658 -23.62 -19.42 -4.90
C TYR A 658 -22.87 -19.93 -3.67
N TYR A 659 -21.61 -20.29 -3.84
CA TYR A 659 -20.70 -20.65 -2.75
C TYR A 659 -19.32 -20.03 -2.98
N TYR A 660 -18.61 -19.72 -1.90
CA TYR A 660 -17.37 -18.96 -1.88
C TYR A 660 -16.33 -19.67 -1.01
N ASP A 661 -15.06 -19.53 -1.35
CA ASP A 661 -13.98 -19.89 -0.42
C ASP A 661 -13.88 -18.88 0.74
N PRO A 662 -12.97 -19.07 1.71
CA PRO A 662 -12.80 -18.14 2.84
C PRO A 662 -12.24 -16.75 2.48
N PHE A 663 -12.01 -16.48 1.20
CA PHE A 663 -11.41 -15.26 0.66
C PHE A 663 -12.35 -14.55 -0.32
N GLY A 664 -13.64 -14.92 -0.35
CA GLY A 664 -14.66 -14.32 -1.20
C GLY A 664 -14.63 -14.77 -2.66
N ARG A 665 -13.78 -15.74 -3.05
CA ARG A 665 -13.75 -16.26 -4.43
C ARG A 665 -14.87 -17.27 -4.63
N ARG A 666 -15.81 -16.99 -5.53
CA ARG A 666 -16.96 -17.86 -5.81
C ARG A 666 -16.57 -19.20 -6.43
N LEU A 667 -16.57 -20.28 -5.66
CA LEU A 667 -16.18 -21.62 -6.11
C LEU A 667 -17.21 -22.33 -7.01
N TRP A 668 -18.52 -22.02 -6.87
CA TRP A 668 -19.53 -22.47 -7.84
C TRP A 668 -20.81 -21.63 -7.82
N LYS A 669 -21.64 -21.87 -8.83
CA LYS A 669 -23.06 -21.50 -8.83
C LYS A 669 -23.96 -22.65 -9.25
N ASP A 670 -25.19 -22.64 -8.74
CA ASP A 670 -26.28 -23.53 -9.15
C ASP A 670 -27.40 -22.71 -9.81
N VAL A 671 -27.74 -22.98 -11.07
CA VAL A 671 -28.80 -22.30 -11.83
C VAL A 671 -29.67 -23.34 -12.52
N GLN A 672 -30.99 -23.32 -12.30
CA GLN A 672 -31.95 -24.31 -12.83
C GLN A 672 -31.55 -25.79 -12.56
N ASN A 673 -30.88 -26.05 -11.42
CA ASN A 673 -30.28 -27.33 -11.02
C ASN A 673 -29.03 -27.77 -11.79
N THR A 674 -28.45 -26.92 -12.63
CA THR A 674 -27.13 -27.13 -13.22
C THR A 674 -26.07 -26.43 -12.37
N ARG A 675 -25.04 -27.18 -11.94
CA ARG A 675 -23.86 -26.61 -11.27
C ARG A 675 -22.79 -26.19 -12.27
N THR A 676 -22.16 -25.06 -12.02
CA THR A 676 -20.91 -24.63 -12.68
C THR A 676 -19.89 -24.28 -11.62
N TYR A 677 -18.77 -25.01 -11.60
CA TYR A 677 -17.64 -24.73 -10.73
C TYR A 677 -16.68 -23.72 -11.37
N TYR A 678 -15.97 -22.97 -10.54
CA TYR A 678 -15.01 -21.95 -10.92
C TYR A 678 -13.66 -22.20 -10.22
N PHE A 679 -12.56 -22.00 -10.93
CA PHE A 679 -11.21 -22.12 -10.39
C PHE A 679 -10.36 -20.90 -10.77
N TYR A 680 -9.50 -20.48 -9.86
CA TYR A 680 -8.81 -19.19 -9.90
C TYR A 680 -7.30 -19.35 -9.76
N SER A 681 -6.53 -18.46 -10.38
CA SER A 681 -5.09 -18.27 -10.13
C SER A 681 -4.81 -16.89 -9.53
N ASN A 682 -3.53 -16.51 -9.37
CA ASN A 682 -3.16 -15.17 -8.93
C ASN A 682 -3.55 -14.06 -9.94
N GLU A 683 -3.87 -14.42 -11.19
CA GLU A 683 -4.33 -13.50 -12.23
C GLU A 683 -5.86 -13.39 -12.32
N GLY A 684 -6.64 -14.30 -11.71
CA GLY A 684 -8.11 -14.28 -11.75
C GLY A 684 -8.74 -15.61 -12.14
N LEU A 685 -9.95 -15.58 -12.71
CA LEU A 685 -10.72 -16.77 -13.09
C LEU A 685 -10.03 -17.51 -14.26
N VAL A 686 -9.50 -18.72 -14.03
CA VAL A 686 -8.78 -19.50 -15.06
C VAL A 686 -9.60 -20.64 -15.68
N GLY A 687 -10.72 -21.05 -15.08
CA GLY A 687 -11.59 -22.05 -15.70
C GLY A 687 -12.99 -22.18 -15.09
N GLU A 688 -13.93 -22.60 -15.94
CA GLU A 688 -15.28 -23.04 -15.60
C GLU A 688 -15.42 -24.55 -15.86
N PHE A 689 -16.06 -25.28 -14.94
CA PHE A 689 -16.19 -26.74 -14.99
C PHE A 689 -17.63 -27.20 -14.75
N ASP A 690 -18.00 -28.34 -15.35
CA ASP A 690 -19.29 -28.98 -15.10
C ASP A 690 -19.30 -29.76 -13.77
N GLU A 691 -20.45 -30.35 -13.43
CA GLU A 691 -20.63 -31.12 -12.19
C GLU A 691 -19.73 -32.36 -12.04
N ASN A 692 -19.10 -32.81 -13.13
CA ASN A 692 -18.18 -33.96 -13.19
C ASN A 692 -16.71 -33.52 -13.24
N GLY A 693 -16.42 -32.21 -13.22
CA GLY A 693 -15.08 -31.66 -13.37
C GLY A 693 -14.56 -31.58 -14.80
N ASN A 694 -15.42 -31.74 -15.82
CA ASN A 694 -15.01 -31.49 -17.20
C ASN A 694 -14.89 -29.98 -17.44
N LEU A 695 -13.80 -29.56 -18.10
CA LEU A 695 -13.60 -28.17 -18.50
C LEU A 695 -14.69 -27.71 -19.50
N ILE A 696 -15.47 -26.71 -19.10
CA ILE A 696 -16.40 -25.99 -19.99
C ILE A 696 -15.60 -24.98 -20.83
N ARG A 697 -14.76 -24.18 -20.17
CA ARG A 697 -13.83 -23.23 -20.80
C ARG A 697 -12.71 -22.82 -19.85
N SER A 698 -11.53 -22.51 -20.37
CA SER A 698 -10.42 -21.89 -19.62
C SER A 698 -10.05 -20.51 -20.16
N TYR A 699 -9.40 -19.71 -19.32
CA TYR A 699 -8.99 -18.33 -19.60
C TYR A 699 -7.50 -18.15 -19.32
N GLY A 700 -6.81 -17.44 -20.21
CA GLY A 700 -5.43 -17.00 -20.00
C GLY A 700 -5.35 -15.49 -19.89
N TYR A 701 -4.47 -15.00 -19.01
CA TYR A 701 -4.17 -13.58 -18.79
C TYR A 701 -2.68 -13.31 -19.05
N GLU A 702 -2.29 -12.04 -19.14
CA GLU A 702 -0.88 -11.68 -19.01
C GLU A 702 -0.38 -12.00 -17.59
N PRO A 703 0.84 -12.56 -17.43
CA PRO A 703 1.40 -12.84 -16.11
C PRO A 703 1.52 -11.56 -15.30
N ASP A 704 1.22 -11.65 -14.01
CA ASP A 704 1.26 -10.52 -13.06
C ASP A 704 0.27 -9.39 -13.37
N SER A 705 -0.76 -9.65 -14.19
CA SER A 705 -1.90 -8.74 -14.36
C SER A 705 -2.66 -8.51 -13.05
N ALA A 706 -3.44 -7.42 -13.01
CA ALA A 706 -4.44 -7.27 -11.97
C ALA A 706 -5.57 -8.31 -12.17
N TRP A 707 -6.33 -8.56 -11.10
CA TRP A 707 -7.32 -9.63 -11.03
C TRP A 707 -8.36 -9.54 -12.16
N SER A 708 -8.36 -10.53 -13.05
CA SER A 708 -9.20 -10.65 -14.23
C SER A 708 -9.30 -9.35 -15.06
N THR A 709 -8.20 -8.58 -15.18
CA THR A 709 -8.21 -7.31 -15.93
C THR A 709 -7.78 -7.41 -17.38
N ASP A 710 -6.87 -8.33 -17.73
CA ASP A 710 -6.25 -8.36 -19.07
C ASP A 710 -6.25 -9.78 -19.66
N PRO A 711 -7.43 -10.34 -20.01
CA PRO A 711 -7.52 -11.67 -20.63
C PRO A 711 -6.95 -11.63 -22.05
N VAL A 712 -6.14 -12.63 -22.41
CA VAL A 712 -5.47 -12.73 -23.72
C VAL A 712 -6.03 -13.86 -24.60
N PHE A 713 -6.50 -14.95 -23.99
CA PHE A 713 -7.22 -16.00 -24.72
C PHE A 713 -8.33 -16.65 -23.87
N MET A 714 -9.29 -17.26 -24.56
CA MET A 714 -10.25 -18.22 -24.02
C MET A 714 -10.11 -19.53 -24.79
N LYS A 715 -10.16 -20.68 -24.10
CA LYS A 715 -10.14 -22.01 -24.70
C LYS A 715 -11.45 -22.73 -24.42
N VAL A 716 -12.07 -23.29 -25.46
CA VAL A 716 -13.29 -24.12 -25.35
C VAL A 716 -13.02 -25.45 -26.04
N GLY A 717 -13.08 -26.55 -25.29
CA GLY A 717 -12.55 -27.84 -25.75
C GLY A 717 -11.07 -27.72 -26.13
N ASN A 718 -10.77 -27.96 -27.42
CA ASN A 718 -9.43 -27.85 -27.99
C ASN A 718 -9.21 -26.59 -28.85
N THR A 719 -10.18 -25.68 -28.93
CA THR A 719 -10.08 -24.47 -29.75
C THR A 719 -9.77 -23.25 -28.90
N TYR A 720 -8.77 -22.48 -29.31
CA TYR A 720 -8.41 -21.19 -28.74
C TYR A 720 -9.09 -20.04 -29.47
N TYR A 721 -9.44 -19.01 -28.72
CA TYR A 721 -9.99 -17.74 -29.19
C TYR A 721 -9.23 -16.59 -28.54
N TRP A 722 -8.90 -15.57 -29.32
CA TRP A 722 -8.05 -14.47 -28.89
C TRP A 722 -8.89 -13.25 -28.52
N TYR A 723 -8.60 -12.66 -27.35
CA TYR A 723 -9.30 -11.48 -26.88
C TYR A 723 -8.79 -10.20 -27.56
N ILE A 724 -9.73 -9.33 -27.91
CA ILE A 724 -9.47 -7.94 -28.31
C ILE A 724 -10.17 -7.05 -27.27
N ASN A 725 -9.37 -6.36 -26.46
CA ASN A 725 -9.83 -5.59 -25.30
C ASN A 725 -9.77 -4.07 -25.55
N ASP A 726 -10.47 -3.30 -24.72
CA ASP A 726 -10.33 -1.84 -24.64
C ASP A 726 -9.11 -1.40 -23.79
N HIS A 727 -9.02 -0.10 -23.51
CA HIS A 727 -7.96 0.52 -22.69
C HIS A 727 -8.01 0.19 -21.19
N LEU A 728 -9.14 -0.34 -20.68
CA LEU A 728 -9.28 -0.84 -19.31
C LEU A 728 -8.98 -2.35 -19.20
N GLY A 729 -8.99 -3.04 -20.35
CA GLY A 729 -8.87 -4.49 -20.46
C GLY A 729 -10.22 -5.21 -20.61
N THR A 730 -11.32 -4.48 -20.83
CA THR A 730 -12.66 -5.03 -21.09
C THR A 730 -12.68 -5.77 -22.44
N PRO A 731 -13.14 -7.03 -22.51
CA PRO A 731 -13.36 -7.74 -23.76
C PRO A 731 -14.37 -7.06 -24.70
N ILE A 732 -13.92 -6.59 -25.86
CA ILE A 732 -14.81 -6.04 -26.90
C ILE A 732 -15.13 -7.10 -27.96
N LYS A 733 -14.14 -7.90 -28.38
CA LYS A 733 -14.31 -9.00 -29.34
C LYS A 733 -13.48 -10.23 -28.95
N LEU A 734 -13.91 -11.39 -29.44
CA LEU A 734 -13.15 -12.63 -29.50
C LEU A 734 -13.08 -13.09 -30.96
N ILE A 735 -11.91 -13.51 -31.39
CA ILE A 735 -11.66 -14.05 -32.73
C ILE A 735 -11.09 -15.48 -32.67
N ASP A 736 -11.33 -16.28 -33.70
CA ASP A 736 -10.59 -17.55 -33.90
C ASP A 736 -9.25 -17.31 -34.60
N SER A 737 -8.45 -18.37 -34.80
CA SER A 737 -7.15 -18.31 -35.48
C SER A 737 -7.22 -17.99 -36.98
N THR A 738 -8.41 -17.88 -37.58
CA THR A 738 -8.60 -17.33 -38.93
C THR A 738 -8.89 -15.83 -38.94
N GLY A 739 -8.98 -15.20 -37.75
CA GLY A 739 -9.37 -13.80 -37.57
C GLY A 739 -10.87 -13.55 -37.57
N LYS A 740 -11.70 -14.60 -37.67
CA LYS A 740 -13.15 -14.48 -37.70
C LYS A 740 -13.68 -14.14 -36.30
N VAL A 741 -14.49 -13.08 -36.20
CA VAL A 741 -15.19 -12.69 -34.96
C VAL A 741 -16.22 -13.75 -34.56
N VAL A 742 -16.00 -14.38 -33.40
CA VAL A 742 -16.89 -15.41 -32.82
C VAL A 742 -17.73 -14.89 -31.65
N TRP A 743 -17.30 -13.82 -31.01
CA TRP A 743 -18.11 -13.07 -30.03
C TRP A 743 -17.76 -11.59 -30.08
N ALA A 744 -18.75 -10.72 -29.85
CA ALA A 744 -18.56 -9.27 -29.77
C ALA A 744 -19.68 -8.63 -28.95
N ALA A 745 -19.36 -7.59 -28.19
CA ALA A 745 -20.33 -6.80 -27.43
C ALA A 745 -20.08 -5.29 -27.53
N GLU A 746 -21.16 -4.52 -27.45
CA GLU A 746 -21.13 -3.07 -27.26
C GLU A 746 -21.54 -2.75 -25.83
N TYR A 747 -20.88 -1.78 -25.21
CA TYR A 747 -21.11 -1.40 -23.82
C TYR A 747 -21.69 0.01 -23.71
N ASP A 748 -22.64 0.20 -22.78
CA ASP A 748 -22.91 1.52 -22.20
C ASP A 748 -21.74 1.95 -21.29
N SER A 749 -21.81 3.16 -20.75
CA SER A 749 -20.70 3.68 -19.95
C SER A 749 -20.58 3.06 -18.55
N PHE A 750 -21.57 2.29 -18.09
CA PHE A 750 -21.56 1.63 -16.77
C PHE A 750 -21.54 0.09 -16.87
N GLY A 751 -21.26 -0.46 -18.05
CA GLY A 751 -20.94 -1.87 -18.25
C GLY A 751 -22.09 -2.76 -18.71
N SER A 752 -23.28 -2.22 -18.99
CA SER A 752 -24.35 -3.01 -19.60
C SER A 752 -23.93 -3.41 -21.01
N ALA A 753 -23.87 -4.71 -21.29
CA ALA A 753 -23.32 -5.25 -22.53
C ALA A 753 -24.41 -5.76 -23.48
N ALA A 754 -24.51 -5.16 -24.67
CA ALA A 754 -25.31 -5.66 -25.79
C ALA A 754 -24.45 -6.58 -26.68
N VAL A 755 -24.66 -7.90 -26.56
CA VAL A 755 -23.91 -8.90 -27.33
C VAL A 755 -24.40 -8.94 -28.79
N GLN A 756 -23.53 -8.57 -29.72
CA GLN A 756 -23.82 -8.51 -31.16
C GLN A 756 -23.52 -9.83 -31.88
N THR A 757 -22.50 -10.56 -31.42
CA THR A 757 -22.11 -11.88 -31.95
C THR A 757 -21.94 -12.85 -30.80
N SER A 758 -22.47 -14.08 -30.92
CA SER A 758 -22.42 -15.09 -29.85
C SER A 758 -22.29 -16.53 -30.41
N GLN A 759 -21.26 -16.78 -31.22
CA GLN A 759 -20.91 -18.15 -31.64
C GLN A 759 -20.18 -18.91 -30.51
N VAL A 760 -19.55 -18.18 -29.59
CA VAL A 760 -19.02 -18.68 -28.31
C VAL A 760 -19.61 -17.86 -27.17
N THR A 761 -19.70 -18.46 -25.98
CA THR A 761 -20.15 -17.76 -24.76
C THR A 761 -18.96 -17.09 -24.07
N ASN A 762 -19.02 -15.77 -23.87
CA ASN A 762 -18.09 -15.04 -23.02
C ASN A 762 -18.86 -14.28 -21.93
N ASN A 763 -18.55 -14.61 -20.66
CA ASN A 763 -19.17 -14.00 -19.50
C ASN A 763 -18.29 -12.92 -18.83
N LEU A 764 -17.02 -12.77 -19.24
CA LEU A 764 -16.19 -11.66 -18.75
C LEU A 764 -16.74 -10.32 -19.23
N ARG A 765 -16.71 -9.30 -18.37
CA ARG A 765 -17.23 -7.93 -18.62
C ARG A 765 -16.12 -6.91 -18.37
N TYR A 766 -16.40 -5.82 -17.66
CA TYR A 766 -15.35 -4.91 -17.19
C TYR A 766 -14.29 -5.67 -16.39
N ALA A 767 -13.08 -5.09 -16.31
CA ALA A 767 -11.97 -5.58 -15.50
C ALA A 767 -12.44 -6.13 -14.14
N GLY A 768 -12.17 -7.42 -13.87
CA GLY A 768 -12.59 -8.14 -12.64
C GLY A 768 -13.96 -8.84 -12.69
N GLN A 769 -14.83 -8.49 -13.65
CA GLN A 769 -16.25 -8.81 -13.59
C GLN A 769 -16.69 -10.01 -14.45
N TYR A 770 -17.58 -10.83 -13.90
CA TYR A 770 -18.25 -11.95 -14.56
C TYR A 770 -19.77 -11.76 -14.58
N TYR A 771 -20.40 -11.87 -15.75
CA TYR A 771 -21.84 -11.71 -15.96
C TYR A 771 -22.65 -12.95 -15.56
N ASP A 772 -23.59 -12.77 -14.65
CA ASP A 772 -24.58 -13.77 -14.28
C ASP A 772 -25.91 -13.48 -14.97
N SER A 773 -26.13 -14.12 -16.11
CA SER A 773 -27.32 -13.95 -16.96
C SER A 773 -28.64 -14.23 -16.23
N GLU A 774 -28.62 -15.04 -15.18
CA GLU A 774 -29.78 -15.38 -14.37
C GLU A 774 -30.24 -14.26 -13.42
N THR A 775 -29.37 -13.31 -13.08
CA THR A 775 -29.71 -12.14 -12.23
C THR A 775 -29.56 -10.80 -12.94
N GLY A 776 -28.78 -10.76 -14.03
CA GLY A 776 -28.31 -9.52 -14.67
C GLY A 776 -27.18 -8.83 -13.91
N LEU A 777 -26.71 -9.39 -12.79
CA LEU A 777 -25.62 -8.83 -12.00
C LEU A 777 -24.26 -9.25 -12.55
N HIS A 778 -23.26 -8.47 -12.21
CA HIS A 778 -21.85 -8.76 -12.43
C HIS A 778 -21.23 -9.18 -11.10
N TYR A 779 -20.84 -10.45 -10.96
CA TYR A 779 -19.97 -10.89 -9.88
C TYR A 779 -18.61 -10.21 -10.02
N ASN A 780 -18.14 -9.55 -8.96
CA ASN A 780 -16.88 -8.81 -8.92
C ASN A 780 -16.16 -9.10 -7.60
N TRP A 781 -15.66 -10.33 -7.46
CA TRP A 781 -14.99 -10.90 -6.28
C TRP A 781 -15.72 -10.60 -4.97
N PHE A 782 -15.35 -9.56 -4.22
CA PHE A 782 -15.94 -9.25 -2.92
C PHE A 782 -17.38 -8.70 -2.98
N ARG A 783 -17.87 -8.27 -4.14
CA ARG A 783 -19.23 -7.71 -4.30
C ARG A 783 -19.94 -8.10 -5.60
N TYR A 784 -21.24 -7.84 -5.66
CA TYR A 784 -22.03 -7.88 -6.90
C TYR A 784 -22.38 -6.46 -7.35
N TYR A 785 -22.11 -6.20 -8.63
CA TYR A 785 -22.34 -4.93 -9.32
C TYR A 785 -23.60 -5.02 -10.20
N ASP A 786 -24.47 -4.01 -10.14
CA ASP A 786 -25.64 -3.88 -11.01
C ASP A 786 -25.38 -2.77 -12.04
N PRO A 787 -25.01 -3.12 -13.31
CA PRO A 787 -24.67 -2.12 -14.33
C PRO A 787 -25.84 -1.19 -14.66
N SER A 788 -27.10 -1.65 -14.50
CA SER A 788 -28.28 -0.83 -14.75
C SER A 788 -28.41 0.35 -13.77
N THR A 789 -27.85 0.20 -12.57
CA THR A 789 -27.79 1.27 -11.56
C THR A 789 -26.43 1.99 -11.53
N GLY A 790 -25.38 1.36 -12.04
CA GLY A 790 -24.00 1.85 -11.95
C GLY A 790 -23.37 1.69 -10.56
N ARG A 791 -23.87 0.74 -9.73
CA ARG A 791 -23.52 0.63 -8.30
C ARG A 791 -23.44 -0.82 -7.84
N TYR A 792 -22.81 -1.02 -6.69
CA TYR A 792 -22.84 -2.28 -5.95
C TYR A 792 -24.13 -2.46 -5.16
N ILE A 793 -24.51 -3.72 -4.92
CA ILE A 793 -25.73 -4.05 -4.15
C ILE A 793 -25.47 -4.23 -2.64
N THR A 794 -24.21 -4.14 -2.21
CA THR A 794 -23.75 -4.19 -0.81
C THR A 794 -22.74 -3.08 -0.53
N LEU A 795 -22.67 -2.65 0.73
CA LEU A 795 -21.62 -1.74 1.22
C LEU A 795 -20.22 -2.36 1.02
N ASP A 796 -19.25 -1.55 0.56
CA ASP A 796 -17.82 -1.90 0.48
C ASP A 796 -17.32 -2.54 1.80
N PRO A 797 -16.88 -3.82 1.78
CA PRO A 797 -16.31 -4.50 2.95
C PRO A 797 -15.18 -3.73 3.65
N LEU A 798 -14.42 -2.90 2.92
CA LEU A 798 -13.36 -2.08 3.52
C LEU A 798 -13.86 -0.87 4.31
N ARG A 799 -15.13 -0.48 4.11
CA ARG A 799 -15.77 0.69 4.74
C ARG A 799 -15.02 2.01 4.52
N TYR A 800 -14.26 2.11 3.43
CA TYR A 800 -13.50 3.32 3.09
C TYR A 800 -14.26 4.25 2.13
N GLY A 801 -14.25 5.55 2.45
CA GLY A 801 -14.89 6.59 1.65
C GLY A 801 -16.37 6.83 2.00
N LEU A 802 -16.96 7.86 1.40
CA LEU A 802 -18.30 8.34 1.76
C LEU A 802 -19.43 7.53 1.12
N ASN A 803 -19.24 7.05 -0.12
CA ASN A 803 -20.26 6.35 -0.89
C ASN A 803 -19.88 4.88 -1.09
N LEU A 804 -20.15 4.07 -0.08
CA LEU A 804 -19.78 2.66 0.02
C LEU A 804 -20.45 1.74 -1.03
N TYR A 805 -21.37 2.24 -1.85
CA TYR A 805 -21.98 1.50 -2.97
C TYR A 805 -21.47 1.95 -4.36
N SER A 806 -20.69 3.03 -4.45
CA SER A 806 -20.27 3.60 -5.74
C SER A 806 -19.31 2.67 -6.50
N TYR A 807 -19.42 2.65 -7.84
CA TYR A 807 -18.45 2.00 -8.71
C TYR A 807 -17.56 3.06 -9.38
N ALA A 808 -16.25 2.81 -9.39
CA ALA A 808 -15.26 3.60 -10.12
C ALA A 808 -15.35 5.14 -9.91
N LEU A 809 -15.81 5.59 -8.73
CA LEU A 809 -16.07 7.01 -8.41
C LEU A 809 -16.99 7.72 -9.43
N ASN A 810 -17.95 7.00 -10.02
CA ASN A 810 -18.78 7.44 -11.16
C ASN A 810 -17.97 7.87 -12.40
N ASN A 811 -16.74 7.42 -12.55
CA ASN A 811 -15.92 7.53 -13.76
C ASN A 811 -15.45 6.15 -14.27
N PRO A 812 -16.39 5.26 -14.64
CA PRO A 812 -16.10 3.92 -15.18
C PRO A 812 -15.30 3.94 -16.50
N ILE A 813 -15.21 5.07 -17.19
CA ILE A 813 -14.45 5.21 -18.43
C ILE A 813 -12.94 5.34 -18.17
N LYS A 814 -12.53 5.98 -17.07
CA LYS A 814 -11.11 6.15 -16.69
C LYS A 814 -10.65 5.15 -15.61
N VAL A 815 -11.58 4.65 -14.80
CA VAL A 815 -11.30 3.93 -13.55
C VAL A 815 -12.05 2.59 -13.54
N SER A 816 -11.42 1.55 -13.01
CA SER A 816 -12.08 0.27 -12.72
C SER A 816 -11.85 -0.14 -11.26
N ASP A 817 -12.68 -1.05 -10.77
CA ASP A 817 -12.55 -1.73 -9.48
C ASP A 817 -12.53 -3.24 -9.75
N PRO A 818 -11.34 -3.85 -9.95
CA PRO A 818 -11.23 -5.25 -10.36
C PRO A 818 -11.55 -6.28 -9.28
N ILE A 819 -11.68 -5.87 -8.02
CA ILE A 819 -11.89 -6.79 -6.89
C ILE A 819 -13.18 -6.52 -6.13
N GLY A 820 -13.87 -5.42 -6.42
CA GLY A 820 -15.11 -5.09 -5.73
C GLY A 820 -14.89 -4.55 -4.33
N LEU A 821 -13.83 -3.78 -4.09
CA LEU A 821 -13.55 -3.12 -2.80
C LEU A 821 -13.38 -1.60 -3.02
N CYS A 822 -12.14 -1.12 -3.14
CA CYS A 822 -11.85 0.23 -3.60
C CYS A 822 -11.33 0.22 -5.05
N ALA A 823 -11.62 1.27 -5.81
CA ALA A 823 -11.23 1.34 -7.22
C ALA A 823 -9.70 1.38 -7.43
N ILE A 824 -9.16 0.38 -8.13
CA ILE A 824 -7.73 0.23 -8.42
C ILE A 824 -7.43 0.77 -9.84
N LYS A 825 -7.04 2.06 -9.94
CA LYS A 825 -6.00 2.55 -10.89
C LYS A 825 -5.85 4.09 -10.88
N ARG A 826 -4.59 4.55 -10.77
CA ARG A 826 -3.88 5.60 -11.56
C ARG A 826 -4.51 6.98 -11.88
N ALA A 827 -5.74 7.31 -11.50
CA ALA A 827 -6.48 8.41 -12.14
C ALA A 827 -6.58 9.75 -11.39
N PHE A 828 -6.31 9.79 -10.08
CA PHE A 828 -6.53 10.97 -9.22
C PHE A 828 -5.31 11.31 -8.35
N ARG A 829 -4.31 11.99 -8.92
CA ARG A 829 -3.17 12.57 -8.15
C ARG A 829 -3.60 13.63 -7.10
N GLY A 830 -4.83 14.16 -7.16
CA GLY A 830 -5.39 15.00 -6.10
C GLY A 830 -6.03 14.17 -4.99
N THR A 831 -7.13 13.49 -5.30
CA THR A 831 -7.98 12.81 -4.31
C THR A 831 -7.39 11.50 -3.77
N ILE A 832 -6.65 10.72 -4.55
CA ILE A 832 -5.98 9.51 -4.05
C ILE A 832 -4.72 9.86 -3.27
N ASP A 833 -4.01 10.94 -3.58
CA ASP A 833 -2.90 11.37 -2.70
C ASP A 833 -3.44 11.98 -1.39
N ALA A 834 -4.63 12.59 -1.39
CA ALA A 834 -5.37 12.90 -0.15
C ALA A 834 -5.79 11.63 0.62
N LEU A 835 -6.24 10.58 -0.09
CA LEU A 835 -6.62 9.29 0.51
C LEU A 835 -5.39 8.52 1.03
N ARG A 836 -4.22 8.64 0.39
CA ARG A 836 -2.93 8.11 0.86
C ARG A 836 -2.39 8.87 2.08
N ILE A 837 -2.67 10.18 2.16
CA ILE A 837 -2.43 10.99 3.36
C ILE A 837 -3.39 10.55 4.50
N TRP A 838 -4.61 10.13 4.17
CA TRP A 838 -5.63 9.67 5.12
C TRP A 838 -5.37 8.26 5.68
N THR A 839 -4.88 7.29 4.88
CA THR A 839 -4.81 5.87 5.31
C THR A 839 -3.52 5.40 5.95
N ARG A 840 -2.38 6.09 5.76
CA ARG A 840 -1.02 5.57 6.06
C ARG A 840 -0.67 4.22 5.38
N LEU A 841 -1.49 3.73 4.45
CA LEU A 841 -1.32 2.43 3.80
C LEU A 841 -0.55 2.56 2.48
N ALA A 842 0.49 1.74 2.36
CA ALA A 842 0.77 0.77 1.30
C ALA A 842 0.42 1.10 -0.18
N ASP A 843 1.30 0.70 -1.11
CA ASP A 843 1.09 0.96 -2.54
C ASP A 843 0.04 0.05 -3.22
N ASP A 844 -0.32 0.39 -4.47
CA ASP A 844 -1.32 -0.34 -5.27
C ASP A 844 -0.98 -1.85 -5.41
N ASN A 845 0.30 -2.25 -5.35
CA ASN A 845 0.72 -3.65 -5.40
C ASN A 845 0.63 -4.33 -4.02
N GLU A 846 0.96 -3.64 -2.94
CA GLU A 846 0.76 -4.15 -1.58
C GLU A 846 -0.72 -4.39 -1.28
N MET A 847 -1.63 -3.47 -1.67
CA MET A 847 -3.08 -3.69 -1.54
C MET A 847 -3.59 -4.87 -2.39
N ILE A 848 -2.95 -5.13 -3.53
CA ILE A 848 -3.22 -6.32 -4.35
C ILE A 848 -2.64 -7.59 -3.72
N GLU A 849 -1.44 -7.56 -3.14
CA GLU A 849 -0.83 -8.67 -2.39
C GLU A 849 -1.67 -9.03 -1.15
N ILE A 850 -2.13 -8.02 -0.39
CA ILE A 850 -2.98 -8.18 0.79
C ILE A 850 -4.31 -8.85 0.41
N SER A 851 -4.97 -8.40 -0.67
CA SER A 851 -6.22 -9.04 -1.13
C SER A 851 -5.99 -10.43 -1.75
N LYS A 852 -4.90 -10.64 -2.50
CA LYS A 852 -4.51 -11.96 -3.05
C LYS A 852 -4.14 -13.01 -1.99
N ARG A 853 -3.77 -12.59 -0.77
CA ARG A 853 -3.46 -13.48 0.36
C ARG A 853 -4.68 -13.85 1.21
N GLY A 854 -5.86 -13.26 0.93
CA GLY A 854 -7.08 -13.57 1.70
C GLY A 854 -7.09 -13.04 3.14
N ASP A 855 -6.11 -12.20 3.47
CA ASP A 855 -5.91 -11.61 4.78
C ASP A 855 -6.90 -10.46 5.01
N ILE A 856 -8.13 -10.79 5.40
CA ILE A 856 -8.91 -9.87 6.26
C ILE A 856 -8.23 -9.86 7.63
N VAL A 857 -7.12 -9.11 7.69
CA VAL A 857 -6.30 -8.75 8.85
C VAL A 857 -5.86 -7.30 8.64
N TYR A 858 -6.78 -6.37 8.86
CA TYR A 858 -6.45 -4.94 8.84
C TYR A 858 -5.64 -4.55 10.09
N ALA A 859 -4.86 -3.47 9.96
CA ALA A 859 -3.92 -2.89 10.95
C ALA A 859 -2.60 -3.64 11.18
N GLU A 860 -2.58 -4.84 11.77
CA GLU A 860 -1.33 -5.38 12.34
C GLU A 860 -0.30 -5.89 11.31
N LYS A 861 -0.75 -6.58 10.25
CA LYS A 861 0.13 -6.94 9.12
C LYS A 861 0.67 -5.71 8.39
N ALA A 862 -0.10 -4.61 8.35
CA ALA A 862 0.39 -3.35 7.81
C ALA A 862 1.50 -2.75 8.68
N PHE A 863 1.43 -2.88 10.02
CA PHE A 863 2.50 -2.42 10.92
C PHE A 863 3.78 -3.26 10.79
N GLY A 864 3.66 -4.59 10.69
CA GLY A 864 4.80 -5.49 10.44
C GLY A 864 5.44 -5.28 9.05
N MET A 865 4.62 -5.07 8.01
CA MET A 865 5.14 -4.76 6.66
C MET A 865 5.69 -3.33 6.58
N LEU A 866 5.14 -2.35 7.31
CA LEU A 866 5.74 -1.01 7.46
C LEU A 866 7.07 -1.06 8.21
N LYS A 867 7.22 -1.88 9.27
CA LYS A 867 8.50 -2.12 9.96
C LYS A 867 9.54 -2.61 8.95
N ASN A 868 9.23 -3.66 8.21
CA ASN A 868 10.19 -4.32 7.31
C ASN A 868 10.42 -3.55 6.01
N ALA A 869 9.41 -2.89 5.43
CA ALA A 869 9.56 -1.99 4.29
C ALA A 869 10.32 -0.72 4.67
N SER A 870 10.19 -0.20 5.90
CA SER A 870 11.01 0.91 6.41
C SER A 870 12.46 0.49 6.63
N LEU A 871 12.68 -0.71 7.20
CA LEU A 871 13.99 -1.38 7.30
C LEU A 871 14.65 -1.52 5.94
N TRP A 872 13.94 -2.09 4.97
CA TRP A 872 14.41 -2.29 3.61
C TRP A 872 14.65 -0.96 2.90
N THR A 873 13.76 0.03 3.09
CA THR A 873 13.91 1.36 2.50
C THR A 873 15.03 2.17 3.14
N LEU A 874 15.31 2.03 4.44
CA LEU A 874 16.41 2.70 5.15
C LEU A 874 17.75 2.00 4.93
N ARG A 875 17.80 0.65 4.93
CA ARG A 875 18.96 -0.10 4.44
C ARG A 875 19.20 0.20 2.97
N LYS A 876 18.18 0.29 2.12
CA LYS A 876 18.32 0.82 0.76
C LYS A 876 18.75 2.28 0.75
N LEU A 877 18.25 3.14 1.62
CA LEU A 877 18.66 4.55 1.66
C LEU A 877 20.13 4.68 2.07
N ALA A 878 20.60 3.84 2.99
CA ALA A 878 22.00 3.78 3.41
C ALA A 878 22.89 3.10 2.38
N ASP A 879 22.45 2.01 1.74
CA ASP A 879 23.02 1.43 0.52
C ASP A 879 22.89 2.37 -0.69
N LEU A 880 22.12 3.46 -0.58
CA LEU A 880 22.07 4.60 -1.49
C LEU A 880 22.77 5.85 -0.89
N THR A 881 23.32 5.82 0.33
CA THR A 881 23.99 6.97 0.97
C THR A 881 25.49 6.73 1.13
N ARG A 882 25.88 5.59 1.73
CA ARG A 882 27.25 4.99 1.69
C ARG A 882 27.78 4.99 0.27
N TYR A 883 26.82 4.81 -0.61
CA TYR A 883 26.83 4.89 -2.04
C TYR A 883 26.72 6.31 -2.60
N TYR A 884 25.56 6.99 -2.56
CA TYR A 884 25.42 8.22 -3.37
C TYR A 884 26.22 9.38 -2.74
N CYS A 885 26.91 9.17 -1.60
CA CYS A 885 27.92 10.04 -0.99
C CYS A 885 28.92 9.21 -0.09
N PRO A 886 30.12 8.81 -0.55
CA PRO A 886 31.05 7.98 0.25
C PRO A 886 31.69 8.76 1.41
N GLU A 887 31.83 10.08 1.28
CA GLU A 887 32.30 10.95 2.36
C GLU A 887 31.29 10.98 3.53
N MET A 888 30.09 10.41 3.31
CA MET A 888 29.05 10.15 4.30
C MET A 888 28.97 8.65 4.64
N ALA A 889 29.99 7.84 4.37
CA ALA A 889 30.04 6.43 4.79
C ALA A 889 29.78 6.30 6.30
N LEU A 890 30.47 7.09 7.12
CA LEU A 890 30.21 7.20 8.57
C LEU A 890 28.76 7.57 8.93
N VAL A 891 28.05 8.31 8.07
CA VAL A 891 26.63 8.65 8.26
C VAL A 891 25.71 7.55 7.73
N ALA A 892 26.12 6.78 6.72
CA ALA A 892 25.38 5.64 6.23
C ALA A 892 25.58 4.39 7.10
N ASP A 893 26.76 4.22 7.69
CA ASP A 893 27.04 3.33 8.81
C ASP A 893 26.24 3.76 10.03
N LEU A 894 26.09 5.06 10.29
CA LEU A 894 25.18 5.57 11.30
C LEU A 894 23.70 5.41 10.93
N ILE A 895 23.29 5.40 9.65
CA ILE A 895 21.89 5.13 9.23
C ILE A 895 21.60 3.63 9.26
N VAL A 896 22.55 2.77 8.90
CA VAL A 896 22.44 1.31 9.07
C VAL A 896 22.43 0.98 10.56
N ALA A 897 23.35 1.53 11.37
CA ALA A 897 23.29 1.38 12.82
C ALA A 897 22.00 1.97 13.38
N ILE A 898 21.58 3.20 13.06
CA ILE A 898 20.29 3.75 13.54
C ILE A 898 19.07 2.98 12.98
N ALA A 899 19.18 2.21 11.90
CA ALA A 899 18.11 1.34 11.42
C ALA A 899 18.17 -0.06 12.06
N GLU A 900 19.34 -0.59 12.39
CA GLU A 900 19.55 -1.94 12.95
C GLU A 900 19.54 -1.90 14.48
N THR A 901 20.29 -0.98 15.08
CA THR A 901 20.08 -0.53 16.47
C THR A 901 18.73 0.16 16.60
N GLY A 902 18.14 0.77 15.57
CA GLY A 902 16.75 1.25 15.64
C GLY A 902 15.71 0.13 15.66
N VAL A 903 16.01 -1.00 15.02
CA VAL A 903 15.17 -2.20 15.05
C VAL A 903 15.40 -2.99 16.33
N ALA A 904 16.64 -3.11 16.80
CA ALA A 904 16.96 -3.65 18.11
C ALA A 904 16.46 -2.75 19.25
N VAL A 905 16.37 -1.42 19.04
CA VAL A 905 15.73 -0.48 19.97
C VAL A 905 14.22 -0.51 19.83
N ILE A 906 13.62 -0.75 18.65
CA ILE A 906 12.16 -0.96 18.50
C ILE A 906 11.73 -2.32 19.07
N GLU A 907 12.57 -3.34 18.95
CA GLU A 907 12.45 -4.59 19.69
C GLU A 907 12.63 -4.31 21.19
N ALA A 908 13.67 -3.57 21.61
CA ALA A 908 13.80 -2.98 22.94
C ALA A 908 12.85 -1.78 23.21
N TYR A 909 11.73 -1.65 22.49
CA TYR A 909 10.67 -0.65 22.70
C TYR A 909 9.32 -1.33 22.90
N CYS A 910 9.06 -2.40 22.13
CA CYS A 910 8.25 -3.51 22.63
C CYS A 910 8.83 -4.04 23.96
N HIS A 911 10.14 -3.90 24.16
CA HIS A 911 10.90 -4.44 25.28
C HIS A 911 11.74 -3.35 25.99
N GLY A 912 11.20 -2.12 26.12
CA GLY A 912 11.71 -0.83 26.67
C GLY A 912 13.02 -0.63 27.46
N GLY A 913 14.06 -1.47 27.33
CA GLY A 913 15.31 -1.43 28.08
C GLY A 913 16.37 -0.48 27.52
N PHE A 914 16.08 0.83 27.49
CA PHE A 914 16.94 1.80 26.79
C PHE A 914 18.26 2.14 27.53
N GLU A 915 18.27 2.16 28.87
CA GLU A 915 19.42 2.70 29.62
C GLU A 915 20.58 1.70 29.78
N ALA A 916 20.27 0.41 30.02
CA ALA A 916 21.26 -0.66 30.13
C ALA A 916 21.94 -0.98 28.78
N ALA A 917 21.15 -1.10 27.71
CA ALA A 917 21.68 -1.30 26.36
C ALA A 917 22.60 -0.14 25.91
N ALA A 918 22.26 1.11 26.27
CA ALA A 918 23.12 2.25 26.03
C ALA A 918 24.45 2.18 26.81
N MET A 919 24.46 1.55 27.99
CA MET A 919 25.65 1.39 28.82
C MET A 919 26.65 0.38 28.24
N GLU A 920 26.12 -0.65 27.60
CA GLU A 920 26.91 -1.71 26.98
C GLU A 920 27.40 -1.32 25.58
N VAL A 921 26.64 -0.48 24.86
CA VAL A 921 27.15 0.21 23.67
C VAL A 921 28.34 1.11 24.01
N VAL A 922 28.37 1.81 25.16
CA VAL A 922 29.54 2.60 25.56
C VAL A 922 30.76 1.72 25.86
N LYS A 923 30.59 0.60 26.57
CA LYS A 923 31.67 -0.38 26.78
C LYS A 923 32.19 -0.94 25.46
N ALA A 924 31.29 -1.36 24.56
CA ALA A 924 31.62 -1.98 23.29
C ALA A 924 32.31 -1.04 22.29
N VAL A 925 31.98 0.26 22.32
CA VAL A 925 32.50 1.25 21.35
C VAL A 925 33.70 2.05 21.87
N ALA A 926 33.83 2.26 23.19
CA ALA A 926 34.85 3.14 23.77
C ALA A 926 35.79 2.49 24.81
N GLY A 927 35.52 1.27 25.27
CA GLY A 927 36.33 0.56 26.25
C GLY A 927 36.12 1.01 27.71
N GLU A 928 36.62 0.21 28.66
CA GLU A 928 36.28 0.34 30.10
C GLU A 928 36.67 1.70 30.72
N GLU A 929 37.73 2.36 30.26
CA GLU A 929 38.15 3.67 30.78
C GLU A 929 37.12 4.80 30.51
N ALA A 930 36.22 4.63 29.53
CA ALA A 930 35.14 5.57 29.26
C ALA A 930 34.05 5.57 30.35
N VAL A 931 33.97 4.50 31.16
CA VAL A 931 32.96 4.34 32.23
C VAL A 931 33.24 5.27 33.41
N GLU A 932 34.52 5.50 33.76
CA GLU A 932 34.88 6.43 34.85
C GLU A 932 34.56 7.90 34.50
N CYS A 933 34.79 8.32 33.25
CA CYS A 933 34.40 9.64 32.76
C CYS A 933 32.87 9.84 32.74
N TRP A 934 32.09 8.78 32.50
CA TRP A 934 30.63 8.83 32.59
C TRP A 934 30.16 8.99 34.03
N GLU A 935 30.79 8.29 34.98
CA GLU A 935 30.52 8.45 36.42
C GLU A 935 30.88 9.85 36.95
N GLU A 936 31.94 10.49 36.45
CA GLU A 936 32.21 11.91 36.76
C GLU A 936 31.23 12.87 36.07
N ALA A 937 30.83 12.60 34.82
CA ALA A 937 29.82 13.40 34.13
C ALA A 937 28.44 13.31 34.80
N LYS A 938 28.02 12.14 35.28
CA LYS A 938 26.82 11.95 36.12
C LYS A 938 26.88 12.81 37.38
N LYS A 939 28.03 12.86 38.07
CA LYS A 939 28.25 13.74 39.24
C LYS A 939 28.21 15.23 38.90
N GLY A 940 28.57 15.62 37.68
CA GLY A 940 28.36 16.99 37.17
C GLY A 940 26.88 17.31 36.92
N PHE A 941 26.18 16.40 36.22
CA PHE A 941 24.76 16.54 35.87
C PHE A 941 23.85 16.61 37.11
N ALA A 942 24.12 15.79 38.12
CA ALA A 942 23.39 15.76 39.38
C ALA A 942 23.52 17.06 40.22
N ASN A 943 24.48 17.94 39.90
CA ASN A 943 24.74 19.18 40.64
C ASN A 943 24.35 20.46 39.90
N ASN A 944 24.29 20.44 38.56
CA ASN A 944 23.86 21.58 37.78
C ASN A 944 22.97 21.13 36.63
N GLY A 945 21.67 21.16 36.92
CA GLY A 945 20.79 21.99 36.13
C GLY A 945 21.47 22.97 35.17
N VAL A 946 21.51 22.61 33.87
CA VAL A 946 22.14 23.34 32.75
C VAL A 946 21.42 24.70 32.53
N SER A 947 21.82 25.59 31.61
CA SER A 947 21.21 26.94 31.47
C SER A 947 21.82 27.80 30.36
N GLY A 948 21.46 27.53 29.09
CA GLY A 948 20.59 28.41 28.27
C GLY A 948 20.67 29.94 28.37
N ALA A 949 21.80 30.50 28.77
CA ALA A 949 22.20 31.86 28.45
C ALA A 949 23.73 31.85 28.15
N SER A 950 24.23 32.33 27.01
CA SER A 950 23.62 33.23 26.03
C SER A 950 24.14 32.99 24.61
N TRP A 951 23.24 33.06 23.63
CA TRP A 951 23.63 33.49 22.29
C TRP A 951 24.14 34.94 22.35
N ASN A 952 25.44 35.13 22.07
CA ASN A 952 26.01 36.14 21.15
C ASN A 952 27.38 36.63 21.60
N LEU A 953 28.42 36.26 20.85
CA LEU A 953 29.43 37.14 20.25
C LEU A 953 30.40 36.20 19.48
N ILE A 954 30.61 36.26 18.16
CA ILE A 954 30.08 37.11 17.07
C ILE A 954 29.97 36.23 15.80
N CYS A 955 28.96 36.45 14.96
CA CYS A 955 28.84 35.79 13.65
C CYS A 955 29.95 36.19 12.66
N HIS A 956 30.14 35.35 11.63
CA HIS A 956 31.16 35.44 10.56
C HIS A 956 32.53 34.89 10.98
N SER A 957 33.10 33.87 10.31
CA SER A 957 32.82 33.31 8.97
C SER A 957 33.19 31.82 8.94
N SER A 958 32.65 30.97 8.06
CA SER A 958 31.84 31.19 6.85
C SER A 958 30.62 30.23 6.84
N GLY A 959 29.42 30.78 6.59
CA GLY A 959 28.18 30.04 6.86
C GLY A 959 27.64 29.19 5.70
N LYS A 960 26.66 28.33 6.02
CA LYS A 960 25.37 28.20 5.29
C LYS A 960 24.42 27.21 5.98
N ILE A 961 23.42 27.78 6.67
CA ILE A 961 21.99 27.41 6.76
C ILE A 961 21.63 25.91 6.70
N ALA A 962 21.01 25.42 7.77
CA ALA A 962 20.25 24.15 7.78
C ALA A 962 18.84 24.34 7.16
N ASP A 963 18.35 23.36 6.41
CA ASP A 963 17.04 23.39 5.76
C ASP A 963 15.93 22.82 6.65
N GLY A 964 14.82 23.55 6.78
CA GLY A 964 13.62 23.19 7.55
C GLY A 964 12.78 22.04 6.98
N PHE A 965 13.38 21.12 6.22
CA PHE A 965 12.72 19.92 5.69
C PHE A 965 12.76 18.74 6.69
N PHE A 966 13.74 18.73 7.59
CA PHE A 966 13.91 17.67 8.61
C PHE A 966 13.03 17.90 9.86
N GLU A 967 12.92 19.14 10.32
CA GLU A 967 12.09 19.53 11.47
C GLU A 967 10.61 19.14 11.32
N ASP A 968 10.13 19.09 10.08
CA ASP A 968 8.72 18.89 9.77
C ASP A 968 8.35 17.43 9.48
N ARG A 969 9.33 16.52 9.35
CA ARG A 969 9.08 15.06 9.39
C ARG A 969 9.07 14.53 10.83
N LEU A 970 9.90 15.07 11.71
CA LEU A 970 9.99 14.67 13.12
C LEU A 970 8.71 15.01 13.93
N LYS A 971 7.93 16.00 13.50
CA LYS A 971 6.62 16.36 14.08
C LYS A 971 5.45 15.46 13.65
N ARG A 972 5.63 14.56 12.67
CA ARG A 972 4.51 13.79 12.07
C ARG A 972 4.28 12.42 12.70
N PHE A 973 5.06 12.06 13.71
CA PHE A 973 4.81 10.90 14.56
C PHE A 973 4.25 11.36 15.90
N GLY A 974 3.20 10.69 16.37
CA GLY A 974 2.60 10.90 17.68
C GLY A 974 3.63 10.81 18.78
N TYR A 975 3.99 11.98 19.31
CA TYR A 975 4.64 12.24 20.60
C TYR A 975 6.05 11.74 20.94
N PHE A 976 6.47 10.53 20.57
CA PHE A 976 7.83 10.08 20.95
C PHE A 976 8.95 10.82 20.21
N GLY A 977 8.67 11.33 19.02
CA GLY A 977 9.62 12.14 18.26
C GLY A 977 9.97 13.48 18.91
N GLU A 978 9.08 14.05 19.74
CA GLU A 978 9.29 15.41 20.27
C GLU A 978 10.11 15.47 21.57
N VAL A 979 10.25 14.34 22.28
CA VAL A 979 11.23 14.19 23.38
C VAL A 979 12.60 13.79 22.82
N ALA A 980 12.64 12.79 21.92
CA ALA A 980 13.87 12.32 21.28
C ALA A 980 14.58 13.44 20.49
N GLY A 981 13.81 14.29 19.79
CA GLY A 981 14.36 15.41 19.02
C GLY A 981 15.14 16.44 19.85
N LYS A 982 14.78 16.65 21.12
CA LYS A 982 15.52 17.57 22.02
C LYS A 982 16.84 16.99 22.52
N PHE A 983 16.93 15.67 22.67
CA PHE A 983 18.13 14.99 23.17
C PHE A 983 19.26 14.95 22.12
N ILE A 984 18.88 14.91 20.84
CA ILE A 984 19.80 14.85 19.69
C ILE A 984 20.49 16.20 19.44
N ASP A 985 19.75 17.31 19.54
CA ASP A 985 20.24 18.65 19.15
C ASP A 985 21.40 19.13 20.05
N ASN A 986 21.34 18.85 21.36
CA ASN A 986 22.38 19.24 22.33
C ASN A 986 23.72 18.49 22.17
N ARG A 987 23.77 17.33 21.51
CA ARG A 987 25.03 16.57 21.30
C ARG A 987 25.80 17.00 20.06
N VAL A 988 25.12 17.57 19.05
CA VAL A 988 25.77 17.97 17.79
C VAL A 988 26.67 19.21 17.97
N SER A 989 26.32 20.16 18.85
CA SER A 989 27.16 21.35 19.09
C SER A 989 28.52 21.04 19.72
N ASN A 990 28.57 20.16 20.72
CA ASN A 990 29.80 19.92 21.49
C ASN A 990 30.85 19.12 20.69
N PHE A 991 30.42 18.30 19.72
CA PHE A 991 31.32 17.59 18.81
C PHE A 991 32.19 18.54 17.95
N PHE A 992 31.64 19.69 17.55
CA PHE A 992 32.36 20.68 16.75
C PHE A 992 33.30 21.60 17.57
N GLU A 993 33.20 21.59 18.90
CA GLU A 993 34.06 22.40 19.77
C GLU A 993 35.36 21.66 20.14
N TYR A 994 35.30 20.32 20.31
CA TYR A 994 36.49 19.48 20.48
C TYR A 994 37.47 19.57 19.29
N LEU A 995 36.93 19.59 18.07
CA LEU A 995 37.71 19.68 16.81
C LEU A 995 38.38 21.05 16.58
N LYS A 996 38.15 22.06 17.43
CA LYS A 996 38.64 23.43 17.26
C LYS A 996 39.94 23.75 18.00
N ASN A 997 40.30 22.95 19.01
CA ASN A 997 41.34 23.33 19.99
C ASN A 997 42.68 22.59 19.82
N HIS A 998 42.84 21.75 18.80
CA HIS A 998 44.06 20.98 18.53
C HIS A 998 44.59 21.23 17.12
N ASP A 999 45.35 22.32 16.94
CA ASP A 999 46.04 22.69 15.70
C ASP A 999 47.56 22.45 15.78
N PRO A 1000 48.13 21.53 14.97
CA PRO A 1000 49.57 21.37 14.77
C PRO A 1000 50.09 22.03 13.46
N SER A 1001 49.53 23.17 13.06
CA SER A 1001 50.15 24.26 12.29
C SER A 1001 50.90 23.95 10.97
N ALA A 1002 50.15 24.00 9.86
CA ALA A 1002 50.46 24.69 8.58
C ALA A 1002 51.68 24.26 7.69
N PRO A 1003 51.78 24.66 6.38
CA PRO A 1003 50.81 25.35 5.50
C PRO A 1003 50.62 24.75 4.06
N ALA A 1004 49.39 24.73 3.53
CA ALA A 1004 49.10 24.91 2.09
C ALA A 1004 47.60 25.26 1.86
N LYS A 1005 47.28 26.03 0.81
CA LYS A 1005 45.94 26.66 0.61
C LYS A 1005 44.85 25.70 0.08
N PRO A 1006 43.57 25.92 0.43
CA PRO A 1006 42.45 25.13 -0.08
C PRO A 1006 41.93 25.61 -1.45
N THR A 1007 41.42 24.66 -2.25
CA THR A 1007 40.44 24.89 -3.33
C THR A 1007 39.03 24.53 -2.84
N PRO A 1008 37.95 25.12 -3.40
CA PRO A 1008 36.62 25.03 -2.79
C PRO A 1008 35.94 23.68 -3.02
N LYS A 1009 35.44 23.04 -1.95
CA LYS A 1009 34.57 21.86 -2.04
C LYS A 1009 33.21 22.22 -2.64
N LYS A 1010 32.76 21.42 -3.62
CA LYS A 1010 31.35 21.37 -4.05
C LYS A 1010 30.52 20.61 -3.00
N LYS A 1011 29.19 20.81 -2.97
CA LYS A 1011 28.27 20.24 -1.96
C LYS A 1011 27.18 19.39 -2.62
N THR A 1012 27.10 18.10 -2.29
CA THR A 1012 26.13 17.17 -2.89
C THR A 1012 24.77 17.14 -2.17
N TYR A 1013 23.68 17.01 -2.93
CA TYR A 1013 22.32 16.73 -2.42
C TYR A 1013 21.66 15.64 -3.30
N ILE A 1014 20.48 15.18 -2.89
CA ILE A 1014 19.78 13.97 -3.36
C ILE A 1014 18.31 14.32 -3.66
N MET A 1015 17.70 13.66 -4.64
CA MET A 1015 16.31 13.87 -5.04
C MET A 1015 15.53 12.55 -5.24
N PRO A 1016 14.20 12.51 -5.06
CA PRO A 1016 13.43 11.28 -5.08
C PRO A 1016 13.01 10.88 -6.50
N LEU A 1017 13.18 9.60 -6.84
CA LEU A 1017 12.80 9.03 -8.13
C LEU A 1017 12.01 7.74 -7.93
N ARG A 1018 10.79 7.70 -8.48
CA ARG A 1018 9.96 6.49 -8.49
C ARG A 1018 10.34 5.60 -9.68
N PHE A 1019 10.59 4.31 -9.41
CA PHE A 1019 10.89 3.33 -10.45
C PHE A 1019 10.15 2.00 -10.25
N ASN A 1020 9.30 1.66 -11.22
CA ASN A 1020 8.80 0.30 -11.38
C ASN A 1020 9.94 -0.62 -11.85
N TYR A 1021 10.48 -1.40 -10.93
CA TYR A 1021 11.16 -2.67 -11.18
C TYR A 1021 10.62 -3.68 -10.17
N GLY A 1022 10.09 -4.81 -10.65
CA GLY A 1022 9.63 -5.89 -9.79
C GLY A 1022 10.83 -6.50 -9.06
N VAL A 1023 10.79 -6.49 -7.73
CA VAL A 1023 11.75 -7.17 -6.86
C VAL A 1023 10.94 -7.87 -5.78
N VAL A 1024 10.50 -9.09 -6.07
CA VAL A 1024 9.87 -9.98 -5.09
C VAL A 1024 11.00 -10.56 -4.23
N PHE A 1025 11.20 -10.02 -3.04
CA PHE A 1025 11.96 -10.67 -1.97
C PHE A 1025 11.22 -10.53 -0.64
N CYS A 1026 11.29 -11.59 0.15
CA CYS A 1026 10.34 -11.87 1.23
C CYS A 1026 10.76 -11.29 2.58
N LYS A 1027 9.72 -10.98 3.35
CA LYS A 1027 9.65 -10.67 4.80
C LYS A 1027 10.64 -9.63 5.33
#